data_AF-A0A196NIG0-F1
#
_entry.id   AF-A0A196NIG0-F1
#
_cell.length_a   1.000
_cell.length_b   1.000
_cell.length_c   1.000
_cell.angle_alpha   90.00
_cell.angle_beta   90.00
_cell.angle_gamma   90.00
#
_symmetry.space_group_name_H-M   'P 1'
#
loop_
_entity.id
_entity.type
_entity.pdbx_description
1 polymer ?
#
loop_
_entity_poly.entity_id
_entity_poly.type
_entity_poly.pdbx_seq_one_letter_code
_entity_poly.pdbx_strand_id
1 'polypeptide(L)'
;MAARVTTKNSKTTARKKTARKTASPAAPRKKPAAKRNAVVVLGMHRSGTSALAGVLNLLGCDAPANQMKPTVDNEKGYFESTSVHGLHNDLLKSAGSSWDDWLPINTGWFKSNRVEEFHDRALELVKSEFGDSRLFVLKDPRICRLVPFWEDVLKESDAAPRYVLTHRNPLEVAASLARRDGMNTGTGMLIWLRHVLDAEAATRGKARCFLNYASLLGNWAGAMTKVQDALDLAFPRFSVGVASEVEAFLDSNLRHHDEAPAAALENPMLSEWVRDTYAILEKWAASGEVKADYKTLDATRAALTSAGTTFAPVIQDSRKTAAALVDRESRLISLQEERERLDQSLNDAVTARQNLTQNRDAIRLERDALRTNLSEVQEERDTIRQTLTQTMSEKANLDGSLIVAQAERDALKDNLSKQAQSLEEDRTTFKKKQAELAAERDALILKRDSLLSENASLRESRNGVAEARDALGAQLADIKSKYQNAETAKGHLEREKNSLVNERLALQAELDTLRSEHDLVRQEKANLQKKVDGLQSSFDLSVQEQDRLATQLATLSDTHEQMTQKRDDLSAERDALKKSVANLKEKLSALQSLQERTEKGLIARTTERDSLKGLRKQAEVAREELAQTLVETRTRLDTLASERDADQSALDSLRGELSQAQSALAQRSHEAEQTHRELQALKAEQSDRDRRFVDMKTSLSRKETALDQEINRIGQLKRSMSEKSNRIAILETSVETQQREITDLTRILIDSEKAAKSEISELKSRGAYAEAAFESMKASTSWRVTAPLRWIVRKIRN
;
A
#
# COMPACT_ATOMS: atom_id res chain seq x y z
N MET A 1 -35.24 122.01 9.69
CA MET A 1 -34.28 123.04 9.23
C MET A 1 -33.75 122.66 7.85
N ALA A 2 -33.19 123.61 7.10
CA ALA A 2 -32.73 123.49 5.70
C ALA A 2 -31.88 122.22 5.45
N ALA A 3 -32.08 121.41 4.41
CA ALA A 3 -32.20 121.67 2.96
C ALA A 3 -30.86 121.88 2.22
N ARG A 4 -30.48 120.91 1.38
CA ARG A 4 -29.71 121.17 0.15
C ARG A 4 -29.99 120.11 -0.92
N VAL A 5 -30.32 120.58 -2.12
CA VAL A 5 -30.62 119.81 -3.34
C VAL A 5 -29.76 120.39 -4.46
N THR A 6 -29.24 119.54 -5.37
CA THR A 6 -28.87 119.90 -6.76
C THR A 6 -28.66 118.59 -7.55
N THR A 7 -29.64 118.15 -8.36
CA THR A 7 -29.77 118.37 -9.84
C THR A 7 -28.76 117.57 -10.69
N LYS A 8 -29.19 116.50 -11.36
CA LYS A 8 -29.79 116.45 -12.74
C LYS A 8 -28.81 116.77 -13.88
N ASN A 9 -28.68 115.82 -14.83
CA ASN A 9 -28.90 116.16 -16.24
C ASN A 9 -29.24 114.95 -17.12
N SER A 10 -30.05 115.18 -18.15
CA SER A 10 -30.51 114.19 -19.13
C SER A 10 -30.54 114.81 -20.53
N LYS A 11 -30.20 114.03 -21.57
CA LYS A 11 -30.46 114.27 -23.01
C LYS A 11 -30.26 112.94 -23.74
N THR A 12 -31.29 112.21 -24.18
CA THR A 12 -32.19 112.41 -25.35
C THR A 12 -31.48 112.27 -26.71
N THR A 13 -31.74 111.18 -27.45
CA THR A 13 -32.40 111.16 -28.79
C THR A 13 -32.49 109.73 -29.35
N ALA A 14 -33.40 109.51 -30.31
CA ALA A 14 -33.89 108.18 -30.71
C ALA A 14 -33.40 107.71 -32.09
N ARG A 15 -33.43 106.39 -32.37
CA ARG A 15 -33.59 105.89 -33.75
C ARG A 15 -34.20 104.49 -33.88
N LYS A 16 -35.20 104.43 -34.77
CA LYS A 16 -35.91 103.36 -35.49
C LYS A 16 -35.58 101.86 -35.24
N LYS A 17 -36.67 101.08 -35.21
CA LYS A 17 -36.73 99.61 -35.39
C LYS A 17 -35.94 99.13 -36.63
N THR A 18 -35.19 98.05 -36.47
CA THR A 18 -34.88 97.05 -37.52
C THR A 18 -35.12 95.64 -36.96
N ALA A 19 -35.50 94.70 -37.83
CA ALA A 19 -36.04 93.41 -37.41
C ALA A 19 -35.01 92.53 -36.69
N ARG A 20 -35.38 92.00 -35.52
CA ARG A 20 -34.60 91.01 -34.78
C ARG A 20 -34.73 89.65 -35.49
N LYS A 21 -33.69 89.26 -36.25
CA LYS A 21 -33.53 87.88 -36.71
C LYS A 21 -33.66 86.93 -35.51
N THR A 22 -34.41 85.86 -35.68
CA THR A 22 -34.51 84.75 -34.72
C THR A 22 -33.13 84.10 -34.57
N ALA A 23 -32.47 84.34 -33.45
CA ALA A 23 -31.32 83.54 -33.05
C ALA A 23 -31.84 82.20 -32.52
N SER A 24 -31.42 81.10 -33.16
CA SER A 24 -31.66 79.74 -32.66
C SER A 24 -31.20 79.61 -31.20
N PRO A 25 -31.84 78.76 -30.38
CA PRO A 25 -31.38 78.52 -29.02
C PRO A 25 -29.93 78.03 -29.07
N ALA A 26 -29.04 78.71 -28.36
CA ALA A 26 -27.65 78.30 -28.25
C ALA A 26 -27.61 76.90 -27.62
N ALA A 27 -26.92 75.96 -28.28
CA ALA A 27 -26.72 74.62 -27.75
C ALA A 27 -26.12 74.70 -26.33
N PRO A 28 -26.54 73.82 -25.41
CA PRO A 28 -26.05 73.88 -24.03
C PRO A 28 -24.53 73.71 -24.05
N ARG A 29 -23.81 74.72 -23.52
CA ARG A 29 -22.37 74.60 -23.28
C ARG A 29 -22.15 73.40 -22.36
N LYS A 30 -21.60 72.31 -22.89
CA LYS A 30 -21.12 71.19 -22.07
C LYS A 30 -20.18 71.77 -21.02
N LYS A 31 -20.52 71.62 -19.73
CA LYS A 31 -19.53 71.84 -18.67
C LYS A 31 -18.33 70.93 -18.97
N PRO A 32 -17.07 71.39 -18.79
CA PRO A 32 -15.94 70.49 -18.89
C PRO A 32 -16.16 69.30 -17.95
N ALA A 33 -15.82 68.10 -18.41
CA ALA A 33 -15.85 66.93 -17.55
C ALA A 33 -14.94 67.20 -16.34
N ALA A 34 -15.42 66.89 -15.12
CA ALA A 34 -14.57 67.03 -13.95
C ALA A 34 -13.54 65.90 -13.98
N LYS A 35 -12.25 66.26 -13.90
CA LYS A 35 -11.13 65.31 -13.92
C LYS A 35 -11.35 64.18 -12.92
N ARG A 36 -11.14 62.94 -13.36
CA ARG A 36 -11.14 61.78 -12.46
C ARG A 36 -9.81 61.75 -11.71
N ASN A 37 -9.80 61.32 -10.45
CA ASN A 37 -8.57 61.03 -9.70
C ASN A 37 -8.53 59.55 -9.37
N ALA A 38 -7.40 58.90 -9.69
CA ALA A 38 -7.10 57.54 -9.30
C ALA A 38 -6.13 57.58 -8.12
N VAL A 39 -6.58 57.19 -6.93
CA VAL A 39 -5.69 57.05 -5.78
C VAL A 39 -4.98 55.70 -5.89
N VAL A 40 -3.73 55.72 -6.31
CA VAL A 40 -2.93 54.52 -6.57
C VAL A 40 -2.16 54.15 -5.30
N VAL A 41 -2.55 53.05 -4.66
CA VAL A 41 -1.88 52.55 -3.45
C VAL A 41 -0.71 51.67 -3.85
N LEU A 42 0.50 52.13 -3.52
CA LEU A 42 1.75 51.43 -3.75
C LEU A 42 2.34 50.96 -2.42
N GLY A 43 2.96 49.79 -2.43
CA GLY A 43 3.64 49.19 -1.29
C GLY A 43 3.86 47.70 -1.53
N MET A 44 4.88 47.13 -0.90
CA MET A 44 5.10 45.68 -0.95
C MET A 44 3.91 44.92 -0.34
N HIS A 45 3.71 43.67 -0.75
CA HIS A 45 2.80 42.74 -0.06
C HIS A 45 3.08 42.76 1.46
N ARG A 46 2.03 42.70 2.28
CA ARG A 46 2.09 42.76 3.76
C ARG A 46 2.51 44.12 4.37
N SER A 47 2.79 45.15 3.56
CA SER A 47 3.11 46.53 4.01
C SER A 47 1.89 47.43 4.29
N GLY A 48 0.75 46.87 4.68
CA GLY A 48 -0.46 47.63 5.01
C GLY A 48 -1.29 48.14 3.83
N THR A 49 -0.97 47.76 2.59
CA THR A 49 -1.67 48.25 1.37
C THR A 49 -3.17 47.96 1.36
N SER A 50 -3.62 46.80 1.87
CA SER A 50 -5.06 46.50 2.01
C SER A 50 -5.75 47.38 3.05
N ALA A 51 -5.08 47.67 4.17
CA ALA A 51 -5.62 48.54 5.21
C ALA A 51 -5.76 49.99 4.70
N LEU A 52 -4.72 50.50 4.02
CA LEU A 52 -4.76 51.82 3.40
C LEU A 52 -5.87 51.94 2.35
N ALA A 53 -6.02 50.94 1.47
CA ALA A 53 -7.08 50.94 0.46
C ALA A 53 -8.49 50.86 1.07
N GLY A 54 -8.67 50.09 2.15
CA GLY A 54 -9.93 50.03 2.89
C GLY A 54 -10.28 51.36 3.58
N VAL A 55 -9.31 52.04 4.18
CA VAL A 55 -9.51 53.40 4.73
C VAL A 55 -9.89 54.38 3.62
N LEU A 56 -9.17 54.39 2.50
CA LEU A 56 -9.50 55.25 1.34
C LEU A 56 -10.91 55.00 0.80
N ASN A 57 -11.35 53.74 0.78
CA ASN A 57 -12.74 53.38 0.43
C ASN A 57 -13.74 53.98 1.44
N LEU A 58 -13.55 53.73 2.74
CA LEU A 58 -14.40 54.31 3.78
C LEU A 58 -14.44 55.84 3.74
N LEU A 59 -13.34 56.49 3.34
CA LEU A 59 -13.25 57.95 3.16
C LEU A 59 -13.88 58.49 1.86
N GLY A 60 -14.39 57.61 0.99
CA GLY A 60 -15.18 57.97 -0.20
C GLY A 60 -14.47 57.79 -1.55
N CYS A 61 -13.45 56.94 -1.63
CA CYS A 61 -12.93 56.46 -2.92
C CYS A 61 -13.69 55.20 -3.35
N ASP A 62 -14.20 55.17 -4.58
CA ASP A 62 -14.87 53.97 -5.10
C ASP A 62 -13.87 52.79 -5.22
N ALA A 63 -14.31 51.61 -4.77
CA ALA A 63 -13.59 50.34 -4.97
C ALA A 63 -13.90 49.73 -6.34
N PRO A 64 -13.06 48.80 -6.83
CA PRO A 64 -13.33 48.07 -8.06
C PRO A 64 -14.59 47.19 -7.94
N ALA A 65 -15.35 47.10 -9.03
CA ALA A 65 -16.56 46.28 -9.14
C ALA A 65 -16.33 44.80 -8.79
N ASN A 66 -15.19 44.21 -9.21
CA ASN A 66 -14.88 42.80 -8.98
C ASN A 66 -13.80 42.60 -7.89
N GLN A 67 -14.04 43.20 -6.71
CA GLN A 67 -13.12 43.09 -5.57
C GLN A 67 -12.86 41.63 -5.15
N MET A 68 -11.59 41.29 -4.96
CA MET A 68 -11.13 39.97 -4.52
C MET A 68 -11.64 39.64 -3.11
N LYS A 69 -12.17 38.41 -2.96
CA LYS A 69 -12.75 37.89 -1.72
C LYS A 69 -11.72 37.82 -0.58
N PRO A 70 -12.13 38.02 0.69
CA PRO A 70 -11.27 37.76 1.84
C PRO A 70 -10.82 36.29 1.92
N THR A 71 -9.70 36.06 2.60
CA THR A 71 -9.10 34.74 2.86
C THR A 71 -8.54 34.71 4.29
N VAL A 72 -8.08 33.55 4.76
CA VAL A 72 -7.41 33.42 6.07
C VAL A 72 -6.18 34.33 6.20
N ASP A 73 -5.44 34.56 5.10
CA ASP A 73 -4.30 35.49 5.10
C ASP A 73 -4.68 36.97 5.21
N ASN A 74 -5.94 37.32 4.93
CA ASN A 74 -6.43 38.70 4.90
C ASN A 74 -7.97 38.76 5.07
N GLU A 75 -8.42 38.54 6.31
CA GLU A 75 -9.84 38.38 6.67
C GLU A 75 -10.70 39.63 6.40
N LYS A 76 -10.09 40.83 6.42
CA LYS A 76 -10.77 42.11 6.14
C LYS A 76 -10.87 42.42 4.64
N GLY A 77 -10.39 41.54 3.76
CA GLY A 77 -10.46 41.69 2.30
C GLY A 77 -9.29 42.43 1.67
N TYR A 78 -9.07 42.19 0.37
CA TYR A 78 -7.87 42.69 -0.32
C TYR A 78 -7.99 44.11 -0.88
N PHE A 79 -9.21 44.58 -1.23
CA PHE A 79 -9.40 45.83 -1.98
C PHE A 79 -8.64 45.85 -3.32
N GLU A 80 -8.29 44.67 -3.84
CA GLU A 80 -7.70 44.42 -5.16
C GLU A 80 -8.83 44.01 -6.12
N SER A 81 -8.80 44.46 -7.36
CA SER A 81 -9.67 43.90 -8.40
C SER A 81 -9.14 42.53 -8.84
N THR A 82 -10.02 41.54 -8.89
CA THR A 82 -9.68 40.19 -9.36
C THR A 82 -9.21 40.21 -10.82
N SER A 83 -9.85 41.03 -11.65
CA SER A 83 -9.56 41.21 -13.07
C SER A 83 -8.17 41.85 -13.28
N VAL A 84 -7.87 42.91 -12.53
CA VAL A 84 -6.57 43.60 -12.55
C VAL A 84 -5.45 42.70 -12.03
N HIS A 85 -5.70 41.94 -10.97
CA HIS A 85 -4.75 40.95 -10.45
C HIS A 85 -4.39 39.88 -11.51
N GLY A 86 -5.40 39.38 -12.24
CA GLY A 86 -5.21 38.47 -13.37
C GLY A 86 -4.35 39.09 -14.46
N LEU A 87 -4.68 40.32 -14.89
CA LEU A 87 -3.90 41.08 -15.87
C LEU A 87 -2.42 41.21 -15.45
N HIS A 88 -2.14 41.55 -14.19
CA HIS A 88 -0.76 41.70 -13.71
C HIS A 88 0.04 40.39 -13.75
N ASN A 89 -0.58 39.27 -13.42
CA ASN A 89 0.11 37.97 -13.47
C ASN A 89 0.42 37.56 -14.92
N ASP A 90 -0.51 37.77 -15.86
CA ASP A 90 -0.27 37.56 -17.30
C ASP A 90 0.84 38.48 -17.82
N LEU A 91 0.79 39.77 -17.45
CA LEU A 91 1.71 40.81 -17.88
C LEU A 91 3.13 40.48 -17.41
N LEU A 92 3.33 40.27 -16.11
CA LEU A 92 4.63 39.92 -15.53
C LEU A 92 5.20 38.64 -16.17
N LYS A 93 4.36 37.61 -16.34
CA LYS A 93 4.74 36.36 -17.01
C LYS A 93 5.19 36.59 -18.46
N SER A 94 4.50 37.45 -19.21
CA SER A 94 4.90 37.82 -20.58
C SER A 94 6.22 38.60 -20.64
N ALA A 95 6.58 39.29 -19.55
CA ALA A 95 7.85 39.99 -19.38
C ALA A 95 8.98 39.10 -18.82
N GLY A 96 8.72 37.80 -18.61
CA GLY A 96 9.69 36.85 -18.05
C GLY A 96 9.94 37.03 -16.54
N SER A 97 8.99 37.62 -15.82
CA SER A 97 9.09 37.94 -14.38
C SER A 97 7.84 37.48 -13.62
N SER A 98 7.83 37.65 -12.30
CA SER A 98 6.72 37.31 -11.40
C SER A 98 6.65 38.32 -10.26
N TRP A 99 5.60 38.30 -9.43
CA TRP A 99 5.49 39.23 -8.30
C TRP A 99 6.59 39.03 -7.24
N ASP A 100 7.14 37.82 -7.13
CA ASP A 100 8.19 37.44 -6.19
C ASP A 100 9.61 37.49 -6.82
N ASP A 101 9.74 38.14 -7.97
CA ASP A 101 11.00 38.41 -8.64
C ASP A 101 11.58 39.75 -8.19
N TRP A 102 12.84 39.71 -7.73
CA TRP A 102 13.60 40.86 -7.25
C TRP A 102 14.48 41.49 -8.34
N LEU A 103 14.54 40.88 -9.53
CA LEU A 103 15.15 41.50 -10.71
C LEU A 103 14.29 42.66 -11.24
N PRO A 104 14.89 43.62 -11.97
CA PRO A 104 14.09 44.60 -12.71
C PRO A 104 13.34 43.91 -13.86
N ILE A 105 12.14 44.41 -14.17
CA ILE A 105 11.44 44.03 -15.41
C ILE A 105 12.29 44.50 -16.60
N ASN A 106 12.39 43.66 -17.64
CA ASN A 106 13.11 44.00 -18.86
C ASN A 106 12.55 45.30 -19.48
N THR A 107 13.35 46.37 -19.54
CA THR A 107 12.91 47.67 -20.08
C THR A 107 12.57 47.64 -21.57
N GLY A 108 13.04 46.61 -22.31
CA GLY A 108 12.62 46.35 -23.69
C GLY A 108 11.20 45.81 -23.81
N TRP A 109 10.64 45.19 -22.77
CA TRP A 109 9.26 44.68 -22.78
C TRP A 109 8.24 45.82 -22.88
N PHE A 110 8.44 46.91 -22.12
CA PHE A 110 7.63 48.14 -22.18
C PHE A 110 7.75 48.91 -23.53
N LYS A 111 8.60 48.45 -24.45
CA LYS A 111 8.77 48.99 -25.81
C LYS A 111 8.39 47.99 -26.90
N SER A 112 7.82 46.85 -26.52
CA SER A 112 7.46 45.78 -27.43
C SER A 112 5.96 45.82 -27.73
N ASN A 113 5.54 45.38 -28.91
CA ASN A 113 4.13 45.35 -29.30
C ASN A 113 3.22 44.54 -28.33
N ARG A 114 3.80 43.72 -27.44
CA ARG A 114 3.05 43.06 -26.37
C ARG A 114 2.50 44.05 -25.34
N VAL A 115 3.17 45.17 -25.07
CA VAL A 115 2.68 46.15 -24.08
C VAL A 115 1.32 46.73 -24.51
N GLU A 116 1.13 46.95 -25.82
CA GLU A 116 -0.11 47.44 -26.42
C GLU A 116 -1.28 46.47 -26.16
N GLU A 117 -1.06 45.15 -26.37
CA GLU A 117 -2.07 44.11 -26.06
C GLU A 117 -2.52 44.14 -24.59
N PHE A 118 -1.62 44.47 -23.66
CA PHE A 118 -1.94 44.63 -22.24
C PHE A 118 -2.56 45.99 -21.94
N HIS A 119 -2.18 47.05 -22.67
CA HIS A 119 -2.68 48.41 -22.51
C HIS A 119 -4.16 48.49 -22.90
N ASP A 120 -4.54 47.95 -24.07
CA ASP A 120 -5.94 47.81 -24.51
C ASP A 120 -6.80 47.10 -23.45
N ARG A 121 -6.32 45.96 -22.94
CA ARG A 121 -6.99 45.21 -21.85
C ARG A 121 -7.11 46.04 -20.58
N ALA A 122 -6.10 46.84 -20.24
CA ALA A 122 -6.11 47.67 -19.03
C ALA A 122 -7.07 48.87 -19.15
N LEU A 123 -7.18 49.49 -20.33
CA LEU A 123 -8.19 50.52 -20.60
C LEU A 123 -9.62 49.98 -20.44
N GLU A 124 -9.88 48.77 -20.96
CA GLU A 124 -11.16 48.10 -20.76
C GLU A 124 -11.41 47.80 -19.27
N LEU A 125 -10.40 47.32 -18.53
CA LEU A 125 -10.52 47.08 -17.09
C LEU A 125 -10.75 48.36 -16.27
N VAL A 126 -10.10 49.48 -16.57
CA VAL A 126 -10.37 50.75 -15.87
C VAL A 126 -11.83 51.16 -16.07
N LYS A 127 -12.37 50.94 -17.26
CA LYS A 127 -13.78 51.22 -17.58
C LYS A 127 -14.75 50.23 -16.91
N SER A 128 -14.44 48.93 -16.89
CA SER A 128 -15.35 47.92 -16.33
C SER A 128 -15.33 47.89 -14.80
N GLU A 129 -14.16 48.10 -14.18
CA GLU A 129 -14.00 48.02 -12.72
C GLU A 129 -14.39 49.32 -12.00
N PHE A 130 -14.21 50.49 -12.62
CA PHE A 130 -14.45 51.80 -11.99
C PHE A 130 -15.49 52.68 -12.69
N GLY A 131 -16.00 52.27 -13.86
CA GLY A 131 -17.07 52.99 -14.58
C GLY A 131 -16.77 54.48 -14.79
N ASP A 132 -17.77 55.32 -14.49
CA ASP A 132 -17.67 56.79 -14.53
C ASP A 132 -17.14 57.40 -13.21
N SER A 133 -16.58 56.59 -12.29
CA SER A 133 -16.09 57.09 -11.00
C SER A 133 -15.05 58.21 -11.19
N ARG A 134 -15.22 59.28 -10.41
CA ARG A 134 -14.32 60.45 -10.40
C ARG A 134 -13.29 60.43 -9.28
N LEU A 135 -13.42 59.50 -8.34
CA LEU A 135 -12.51 59.31 -7.23
C LEU A 135 -12.54 57.83 -6.86
N PHE A 136 -11.56 57.07 -7.35
CA PHE A 136 -11.47 55.62 -7.11
C PHE A 136 -10.10 55.23 -6.56
N VAL A 137 -10.04 54.10 -5.86
CA VAL A 137 -8.79 53.53 -5.35
C VAL A 137 -8.34 52.37 -6.24
N LEU A 138 -7.14 52.47 -6.80
CA LEU A 138 -6.49 51.40 -7.56
C LEU A 138 -5.36 50.81 -6.71
N LYS A 139 -5.46 49.52 -6.41
CA LYS A 139 -4.51 48.81 -5.55
C LYS A 139 -4.25 47.39 -6.04
N ASP A 140 -2.98 47.08 -6.21
CA ASP A 140 -2.35 45.75 -6.20
C ASP A 140 -0.86 46.00 -5.94
N PRO A 141 -0.20 45.31 -4.99
CA PRO A 141 1.24 45.49 -4.74
C PRO A 141 2.15 45.37 -5.98
N ARG A 142 1.73 44.63 -7.03
CA ARG A 142 2.45 44.52 -8.32
C ARG A 142 2.56 45.86 -9.05
N ILE A 143 1.65 46.80 -8.82
CA ILE A 143 1.66 48.13 -9.46
C ILE A 143 2.97 48.86 -9.13
N CYS A 144 3.60 48.59 -7.99
CA CYS A 144 4.94 49.09 -7.64
C CYS A 144 5.99 48.91 -8.76
N ARG A 145 5.93 47.78 -9.48
CA ARG A 145 6.84 47.45 -10.59
C ARG A 145 6.26 47.82 -11.96
N LEU A 146 4.98 48.19 -12.02
CA LEU A 146 4.20 48.48 -13.23
C LEU A 146 3.71 49.93 -13.30
N VAL A 147 4.22 50.83 -12.45
CA VAL A 147 3.85 52.26 -12.44
C VAL A 147 3.96 52.93 -13.83
N PRO A 148 5.00 52.69 -14.66
CA PRO A 148 5.08 53.30 -15.98
C PRO A 148 3.92 52.89 -16.90
N PHE A 149 3.57 51.59 -16.90
CA PHE A 149 2.43 51.06 -17.66
C PHE A 149 1.10 51.66 -17.18
N TRP A 150 0.87 51.71 -15.87
CA TRP A 150 -0.37 52.26 -15.32
C TRP A 150 -0.49 53.78 -15.45
N GLU A 151 0.61 54.51 -15.52
CA GLU A 151 0.59 55.95 -15.81
C GLU A 151 -0.02 56.23 -17.18
N ASP A 152 0.43 55.51 -18.22
CA ASP A 152 -0.09 55.70 -19.58
C ASP A 152 -1.56 55.27 -19.69
N VAL A 153 -1.94 54.12 -19.12
CA VAL A 153 -3.33 53.63 -19.07
C VAL A 153 -4.26 54.63 -18.36
N LEU A 154 -3.87 55.13 -17.17
CA LEU A 154 -4.71 56.06 -16.40
C LEU A 154 -4.82 57.43 -17.08
N LYS A 155 -3.72 57.91 -17.68
CA LYS A 155 -3.69 59.16 -18.45
C LYS A 155 -4.61 59.11 -19.67
N GLU A 156 -4.65 57.99 -20.40
CA GLU A 156 -5.60 57.80 -21.51
C GLU A 156 -7.04 57.62 -21.03
N SER A 157 -7.24 57.05 -19.83
CA SER A 157 -8.54 56.93 -19.16
C SER A 157 -9.09 58.23 -18.54
N ASP A 158 -8.48 59.39 -18.81
CA ASP A 158 -8.72 60.72 -18.19
C ASP A 158 -8.75 60.69 -16.65
N ALA A 159 -7.90 59.83 -16.06
CA ALA A 159 -7.74 59.66 -14.63
C ALA A 159 -6.36 60.13 -14.17
N ALA A 160 -6.32 61.23 -13.42
CA ALA A 160 -5.09 61.75 -12.84
C ALA A 160 -4.60 60.82 -11.71
N PRO A 161 -3.42 60.19 -11.82
CA PRO A 161 -2.91 59.31 -10.77
C PRO A 161 -2.38 60.13 -9.59
N ARG A 162 -2.75 59.72 -8.37
CA ARG A 162 -2.33 60.28 -7.10
C ARG A 162 -1.76 59.15 -6.24
N TYR A 163 -0.46 59.14 -5.97
CA TYR A 163 0.22 57.96 -5.42
C TYR A 163 0.33 58.01 -3.90
N VAL A 164 -0.11 56.97 -3.19
CA VAL A 164 0.19 56.79 -1.77
C VAL A 164 1.11 55.60 -1.61
N LEU A 165 2.35 55.84 -1.21
CA LEU A 165 3.36 54.82 -0.98
C LEU A 165 3.35 54.46 0.50
N THR A 166 2.90 53.24 0.82
CA THR A 166 2.94 52.68 2.18
C THR A 166 4.03 51.63 2.32
N HIS A 167 4.86 51.76 3.35
CA HIS A 167 5.86 50.76 3.72
C HIS A 167 5.65 50.25 5.16
N ARG A 168 6.43 49.23 5.50
CA ARG A 168 6.43 48.56 6.81
C ARG A 168 7.84 48.06 7.07
N ASN A 169 8.18 47.84 8.34
CA ASN A 169 9.46 47.27 8.76
C ASN A 169 9.79 46.01 7.91
N PRO A 170 10.95 45.98 7.21
CA PRO A 170 11.29 44.90 6.30
C PRO A 170 11.39 43.53 6.98
N LEU A 171 11.68 43.48 8.29
CA LEU A 171 11.67 42.24 9.07
C LEU A 171 10.26 41.67 9.24
N GLU A 172 9.27 42.50 9.56
CA GLU A 172 7.86 42.08 9.67
C GLU A 172 7.31 41.59 8.33
N VAL A 173 7.70 42.25 7.23
CA VAL A 173 7.32 41.83 5.87
C VAL A 173 7.95 40.47 5.54
N ALA A 174 9.25 40.31 5.78
CA ALA A 174 9.96 39.07 5.51
C ALA A 174 9.43 37.89 6.37
N ALA A 175 9.19 38.11 7.67
CA ALA A 175 8.60 37.10 8.55
C ALA A 175 7.16 36.73 8.12
N SER A 176 6.35 37.70 7.68
CA SER A 176 5.02 37.42 7.17
C SER A 176 5.00 36.69 5.82
N LEU A 177 6.00 36.90 4.96
CA LEU A 177 6.17 36.14 3.71
C LEU A 177 6.70 34.73 3.97
N ALA A 178 7.58 34.55 4.96
CA ALA A 178 8.03 33.24 5.41
C ALA A 178 6.86 32.38 5.91
N ARG A 179 5.95 32.96 6.70
CA ARG A 179 4.74 32.26 7.19
C ARG A 179 3.77 31.89 6.07
N ARG A 180 3.55 32.77 5.09
CA ARG A 180 2.55 32.57 4.02
C ARG A 180 3.06 31.68 2.88
N ASP A 181 4.27 31.95 2.39
CA ASP A 181 4.79 31.39 1.13
C ASP A 181 5.97 30.43 1.35
N GLY A 182 6.37 30.13 2.59
CA GLY A 182 7.60 29.40 2.90
C GLY A 182 8.88 30.16 2.51
N MET A 183 8.78 31.47 2.25
CA MET A 183 9.84 32.26 1.65
C MET A 183 10.98 32.57 2.63
N ASN A 184 12.23 32.30 2.24
CA ASN A 184 13.41 32.71 2.99
C ASN A 184 13.43 34.24 3.21
N THR A 185 13.66 34.66 4.45
CA THR A 185 13.82 36.05 4.92
C THR A 185 14.63 36.93 3.96
N GLY A 186 15.80 36.45 3.48
CA GLY A 186 16.66 37.21 2.56
C GLY A 186 16.01 37.48 1.20
N THR A 187 15.27 36.50 0.67
CA THR A 187 14.46 36.66 -0.55
C THR A 187 13.33 37.67 -0.32
N GLY A 188 12.65 37.59 0.83
CA GLY A 188 11.61 38.57 1.21
C GLY A 188 12.14 40.01 1.26
N MET A 189 13.35 40.22 1.78
CA MET A 189 14.02 41.52 1.81
C MET A 189 14.41 42.04 0.42
N LEU A 190 14.92 41.19 -0.47
CA LEU A 190 15.25 41.57 -1.85
C LEU A 190 14.00 41.98 -2.63
N ILE A 191 12.89 41.26 -2.47
CA ILE A 191 11.61 41.59 -3.12
C ILE A 191 11.01 42.87 -2.52
N TRP A 192 11.09 43.07 -1.20
CA TRP A 192 10.68 44.31 -0.54
C TRP A 192 11.45 45.52 -1.09
N LEU A 193 12.78 45.42 -1.18
CA LEU A 193 13.62 46.46 -1.78
C LEU A 193 13.20 46.75 -3.22
N ARG A 194 13.02 45.71 -4.05
CA ARG A 194 12.63 45.87 -5.45
C ARG A 194 11.31 46.63 -5.61
N HIS A 195 10.27 46.25 -4.85
CA HIS A 195 8.96 46.90 -4.93
C HIS A 195 9.02 48.35 -4.47
N VAL A 196 9.66 48.63 -3.34
CA VAL A 196 9.79 49.98 -2.79
C VAL A 196 10.58 50.89 -3.73
N LEU A 197 11.74 50.44 -4.22
CA LEU A 197 12.63 51.25 -5.05
C LEU A 197 12.09 51.49 -6.46
N ASP A 198 11.41 50.51 -7.06
CA ASP A 198 10.77 50.69 -8.36
C ASP A 198 9.57 51.65 -8.24
N ALA A 199 8.74 51.51 -7.19
CA ALA A 199 7.61 52.39 -6.92
C ALA A 199 8.05 53.84 -6.63
N GLU A 200 9.09 54.01 -5.83
CA GLU A 200 9.67 55.32 -5.53
C GLU A 200 10.22 55.94 -6.82
N ALA A 201 11.14 55.27 -7.52
CA ALA A 201 11.78 55.84 -8.70
C ALA A 201 10.76 56.21 -9.80
N ALA A 202 9.76 55.36 -10.04
CA ALA A 202 8.75 55.57 -11.08
C ALA A 202 7.68 56.60 -10.71
N THR A 203 7.61 57.09 -9.47
CA THR A 203 6.64 58.14 -9.05
C THR A 203 7.27 59.52 -8.84
N ARG A 204 8.59 59.68 -8.99
CA ARG A 204 9.27 60.96 -8.81
C ARG A 204 8.67 62.06 -9.69
N GLY A 205 8.47 63.24 -9.11
CA GLY A 205 7.90 64.41 -9.81
C GLY A 205 6.38 64.39 -10.00
N LYS A 206 5.68 63.36 -9.48
CA LYS A 206 4.22 63.23 -9.52
C LYS A 206 3.62 63.57 -8.15
N ALA A 207 2.31 63.76 -8.08
CA ALA A 207 1.60 63.93 -6.81
C ALA A 207 1.69 62.64 -5.98
N ARG A 208 2.49 62.64 -4.91
CA ARG A 208 2.75 61.46 -4.08
C ARG A 208 2.86 61.78 -2.59
N CYS A 209 2.48 60.82 -1.75
CA CYS A 209 2.60 60.86 -0.30
C CYS A 209 3.24 59.56 0.21
N PHE A 210 4.09 59.65 1.23
CA PHE A 210 4.70 58.49 1.91
C PHE A 210 4.06 58.29 3.30
N LEU A 211 3.73 57.05 3.63
CA LEU A 211 3.21 56.62 4.93
C LEU A 211 3.91 55.34 5.38
N ASN A 212 3.91 55.07 6.68
CA ASN A 212 4.23 53.73 7.19
C ASN A 212 3.01 53.09 7.85
N TYR A 213 2.96 51.75 7.85
CA TYR A 213 1.82 50.99 8.39
C TYR A 213 1.54 51.28 9.88
N ALA A 214 2.58 51.53 10.67
CA ALA A 214 2.44 51.88 12.08
C ALA A 214 1.72 53.22 12.30
N SER A 215 2.02 54.24 11.49
CA SER A 215 1.35 55.56 11.54
C SER A 215 -0.12 55.48 11.13
N LEU A 216 -0.46 54.61 10.16
CA LEU A 216 -1.84 54.36 9.77
C LEU A 216 -2.65 53.72 10.91
N LEU A 217 -2.08 52.74 11.63
CA LEU A 217 -2.75 52.11 12.77
C LEU A 217 -2.82 53.04 13.99
N GLY A 218 -1.74 53.78 14.29
CA GLY A 218 -1.65 54.60 15.50
C GLY A 218 -2.36 55.96 15.41
N ASN A 219 -2.47 56.56 14.22
CA ASN A 219 -3.17 57.81 13.99
C ASN A 219 -3.64 57.93 12.54
N TRP A 220 -4.65 57.13 12.18
CA TRP A 220 -5.22 57.11 10.83
C TRP A 220 -5.68 58.49 10.36
N ALA A 221 -6.27 59.30 11.24
CA ALA A 221 -6.76 60.64 10.89
C ALA A 221 -5.61 61.58 10.54
N GLY A 222 -4.54 61.61 11.34
CA GLY A 222 -3.32 62.37 11.04
C GLY A 222 -2.63 61.91 9.74
N ALA A 223 -2.61 60.59 9.49
CA ALA A 223 -2.10 60.03 8.24
C ALA A 223 -2.94 60.47 7.02
N MET A 224 -4.27 60.47 7.13
CA MET A 224 -5.16 60.86 6.03
C MET A 224 -5.16 62.37 5.78
N THR A 225 -4.98 63.21 6.81
CA THR A 225 -4.70 64.65 6.63
C THR A 225 -3.44 64.87 5.80
N LYS A 226 -2.32 64.22 6.14
CA LYS A 226 -1.08 64.27 5.35
C LYS A 226 -1.28 63.85 3.90
N VAL A 227 -2.12 62.83 3.65
CA VAL A 227 -2.43 62.36 2.29
C VAL A 227 -3.24 63.40 1.51
N GLN A 228 -4.25 64.03 2.10
CA GLN A 228 -5.01 65.09 1.43
C GLN A 228 -4.11 66.26 1.02
N ASP A 229 -3.30 66.75 1.97
CA ASP A 229 -2.44 67.91 1.78
C ASP A 229 -1.35 67.65 0.72
N ALA A 230 -0.72 66.47 0.75
CA ALA A 230 0.34 66.09 -0.19
C ALA A 230 -0.18 65.77 -1.61
N LEU A 231 -1.44 65.34 -1.74
CA LEU A 231 -2.02 64.96 -3.03
C LEU A 231 -2.88 66.05 -3.67
N ASP A 232 -3.17 67.17 -2.97
CA ASP A 232 -4.15 68.19 -3.38
C ASP A 232 -5.51 67.53 -3.69
N LEU A 233 -6.05 66.83 -2.69
CA LEU A 233 -7.23 65.99 -2.81
C LEU A 233 -8.10 66.05 -1.54
N ALA A 234 -9.41 66.21 -1.70
CA ALA A 234 -10.37 66.15 -0.60
C ALA A 234 -11.11 64.81 -0.60
N PHE A 235 -11.16 64.13 0.56
CA PHE A 235 -11.89 62.88 0.75
C PHE A 235 -13.31 63.17 1.27
N PRO A 236 -14.39 62.88 0.50
CA PRO A 236 -15.73 63.36 0.82
C PRO A 236 -16.31 62.93 2.16
N ARG A 237 -15.92 61.75 2.69
CA ARG A 237 -16.41 61.24 3.98
C ARG A 237 -15.48 61.56 5.16
N PHE A 238 -14.31 62.17 4.94
CA PHE A 238 -13.34 62.42 6.01
C PHE A 238 -13.84 63.48 7.00
N SER A 239 -14.45 62.97 8.06
CA SER A 239 -15.26 63.71 9.03
C SER A 239 -15.36 62.89 10.32
N VAL A 240 -15.83 63.48 11.41
CA VAL A 240 -16.02 62.76 12.70
C VAL A 240 -16.97 61.56 12.54
N GLY A 241 -17.93 61.61 11.63
CA GLY A 241 -18.93 60.56 11.45
C GLY A 241 -18.40 59.23 10.91
N VAL A 242 -17.26 59.22 10.21
CA VAL A 242 -16.65 57.99 9.65
C VAL A 242 -15.65 57.33 10.60
N ALA A 243 -15.32 57.98 11.72
CA ALA A 243 -14.24 57.54 12.60
C ALA A 243 -14.47 56.12 13.16
N SER A 244 -15.68 55.81 13.61
CA SER A 244 -16.03 54.48 14.14
C SER A 244 -16.01 53.38 13.07
N GLU A 245 -16.37 53.69 11.81
CA GLU A 245 -16.23 52.75 10.70
C GLU A 245 -14.76 52.41 10.43
N VAL A 246 -13.89 53.43 10.43
CA VAL A 246 -12.45 53.27 10.20
C VAL A 246 -11.77 52.55 11.37
N GLU A 247 -12.11 52.88 12.60
CA GLU A 247 -11.54 52.25 13.81
C GLU A 247 -11.99 50.79 13.96
N ALA A 248 -13.23 50.44 13.61
CA ALA A 248 -13.69 49.05 13.57
C ALA A 248 -13.07 48.22 12.43
N PHE A 249 -12.62 48.90 11.36
CA PHE A 249 -11.90 48.29 10.25
C PHE A 249 -10.41 48.05 10.57
N LEU A 250 -9.73 49.05 11.15
CA LEU A 250 -8.31 49.03 11.52
C LEU A 250 -8.05 48.28 12.84
N ASP A 251 -8.32 46.97 12.83
CA ASP A 251 -8.03 46.08 13.96
C ASP A 251 -6.52 45.88 14.15
N SER A 252 -5.98 46.36 15.26
CA SER A 252 -4.56 46.23 15.60
C SER A 252 -4.13 44.78 15.84
N ASN A 253 -5.05 43.86 16.19
CA ASN A 253 -4.75 42.45 16.41
C ASN A 253 -4.34 41.71 15.13
N LEU A 254 -4.65 42.28 13.95
CA LEU A 254 -4.21 41.78 12.64
C LEU A 254 -2.73 42.10 12.35
N ARG A 255 -2.06 42.89 13.19
CA ARG A 255 -0.60 43.09 13.14
C ARG A 255 0.13 41.96 13.88
N HIS A 256 0.20 40.78 13.28
CA HIS A 256 0.82 39.58 13.88
C HIS A 256 2.35 39.61 14.06
N HIS A 257 3.00 40.73 13.72
CA HIS A 257 4.43 40.97 13.89
C HIS A 257 4.59 42.44 14.26
N ASP A 258 5.28 42.74 15.34
CA ASP A 258 5.56 44.10 15.82
C ASP A 258 7.05 44.20 16.16
N GLU A 259 7.84 44.69 15.21
CA GLU A 259 9.28 44.88 15.35
C GLU A 259 9.55 46.38 15.44
N ALA A 260 10.17 46.82 16.53
CA ALA A 260 10.58 48.21 16.69
C ALA A 260 11.46 48.66 15.51
N PRO A 261 11.37 49.92 15.03
CA PRO A 261 12.19 50.39 13.91
C PRO A 261 13.69 50.15 14.11
N ALA A 262 14.19 50.28 15.34
CA ALA A 262 15.58 49.97 15.72
C ALA A 262 16.00 48.53 15.37
N ALA A 263 15.10 47.54 15.46
CA ALA A 263 15.39 46.14 15.13
C ALA A 263 15.79 45.93 13.65
N ALA A 264 15.39 46.85 12.76
CA ALA A 264 15.89 46.91 11.39
C ALA A 264 17.03 47.93 11.23
N LEU A 265 16.89 49.13 11.78
CA LEU A 265 17.82 50.25 11.56
C LEU A 265 19.21 50.05 12.20
N GLU A 266 19.28 49.35 13.33
CA GLU A 266 20.52 49.15 14.10
C GLU A 266 21.10 47.73 13.94
N ASN A 267 20.43 46.87 13.17
CA ASN A 267 20.82 45.47 13.02
C ASN A 267 22.00 45.30 12.05
N PRO A 268 23.20 44.89 12.52
CA PRO A 268 24.40 44.80 11.69
C PRO A 268 24.34 43.64 10.67
N MET A 269 23.45 42.66 10.87
CA MET A 269 23.30 41.51 9.98
C MET A 269 22.44 41.81 8.74
N LEU A 270 21.75 42.97 8.71
CA LEU A 270 21.06 43.43 7.51
C LEU A 270 22.05 44.09 6.53
N SER A 271 21.68 44.15 5.25
CA SER A 271 22.44 44.95 4.28
C SER A 271 22.18 46.45 4.48
N GLU A 272 23.17 47.28 4.19
CA GLU A 272 23.03 48.74 4.15
C GLU A 272 21.89 49.15 3.21
N TRP A 273 21.71 48.43 2.09
CA TRP A 273 20.58 48.63 1.18
C TRP A 273 19.22 48.60 1.87
N VAL A 274 18.97 47.62 2.74
CA VAL A 274 17.72 47.51 3.50
C VAL A 274 17.62 48.60 4.56
N ARG A 275 18.70 48.82 5.33
CA ARG A 275 18.72 49.81 6.42
C ARG A 275 18.52 51.24 5.90
N ASP A 276 19.30 51.66 4.92
CA ASP A 276 19.29 53.02 4.37
C ASP A 276 17.96 53.32 3.67
N THR A 277 17.46 52.37 2.88
CA THR A 277 16.14 52.51 2.23
C THR A 277 15.04 52.65 3.27
N TYR A 278 15.04 51.80 4.32
CA TYR A 278 14.04 51.88 5.38
C TYR A 278 14.15 53.18 6.18
N ALA A 279 15.35 53.63 6.52
CA ALA A 279 15.62 54.89 7.21
C ALA A 279 15.10 56.11 6.43
N ILE A 280 15.33 56.15 5.11
CA ILE A 280 14.85 57.21 4.23
C ILE A 280 13.31 57.22 4.18
N LEU A 281 12.68 56.06 4.05
CA LEU A 281 11.22 55.95 4.02
C LEU A 281 10.56 56.34 5.35
N GLU A 282 11.10 55.91 6.49
CA GLU A 282 10.61 56.31 7.81
C GLU A 282 10.70 57.83 7.98
N LYS A 283 11.84 58.43 7.60
CA LYS A 283 12.01 59.89 7.58
C LYS A 283 10.97 60.57 6.67
N TRP A 284 10.77 60.06 5.46
CA TRP A 284 9.81 60.64 4.50
C TRP A 284 8.35 60.53 4.97
N ALA A 285 7.95 59.43 5.62
CA ALA A 285 6.63 59.30 6.22
C ALA A 285 6.43 60.25 7.44
N ALA A 286 7.50 60.49 8.20
CA ALA A 286 7.47 61.41 9.34
C ALA A 286 7.40 62.89 8.91
N SER A 287 8.37 63.36 8.11
CA SER A 287 8.61 64.78 7.81
C SER A 287 8.45 65.20 6.35
N GLY A 288 8.11 64.28 5.45
CA GLY A 288 8.01 64.54 4.01
C GLY A 288 9.30 64.26 3.23
N GLU A 289 9.16 64.28 1.92
CA GLU A 289 10.16 63.83 0.94
C GLU A 289 11.33 64.82 0.77
N VAL A 290 12.57 64.31 0.75
CA VAL A 290 13.79 65.11 0.56
C VAL A 290 14.60 64.63 -0.64
N LYS A 291 14.68 65.46 -1.68
CA LYS A 291 15.34 65.14 -2.98
C LYS A 291 16.81 64.73 -2.88
N ALA A 292 17.52 65.11 -1.81
CA ALA A 292 18.91 64.71 -1.60
C ALA A 292 19.05 63.19 -1.41
N ASP A 293 18.05 62.52 -0.84
CA ASP A 293 18.06 61.08 -0.58
C ASP A 293 17.94 60.23 -1.86
N TYR A 294 17.46 60.82 -2.97
CA TYR A 294 17.36 60.13 -4.27
C TYR A 294 18.68 59.48 -4.69
N LYS A 295 19.81 60.14 -4.41
CA LYS A 295 21.15 59.63 -4.75
C LYS A 295 21.43 58.30 -4.06
N THR A 296 21.03 58.15 -2.81
CA THR A 296 21.18 56.91 -2.04
C THR A 296 20.25 55.83 -2.58
N LEU A 297 18.96 56.16 -2.78
CA LEU A 297 17.98 55.20 -3.33
C LEU A 297 18.35 54.71 -4.74
N ASP A 298 18.87 55.60 -5.60
CA ASP A 298 19.34 55.22 -6.94
C ASP A 298 20.62 54.38 -6.88
N ALA A 299 21.56 54.68 -5.98
CA ALA A 299 22.74 53.86 -5.77
C ALA A 299 22.34 52.44 -5.29
N THR A 300 21.40 52.33 -4.35
CA THR A 300 20.85 51.05 -3.87
C THR A 300 20.13 50.31 -4.99
N ARG A 301 19.28 50.98 -5.77
CA ARG A 301 18.53 50.37 -6.90
C ARG A 301 19.45 49.90 -8.03
N ALA A 302 20.54 50.64 -8.31
CA ALA A 302 21.57 50.24 -9.25
C ALA A 302 22.39 49.05 -8.72
N ALA A 303 22.81 49.07 -7.45
CA ALA A 303 23.56 48.00 -6.81
C ALA A 303 22.74 46.69 -6.75
N LEU A 304 21.47 46.76 -6.36
CA LEU A 304 20.52 45.63 -6.38
C LEU A 304 20.36 45.07 -7.80
N THR A 305 20.33 45.93 -8.83
CA THR A 305 20.23 45.50 -10.22
C THR A 305 21.52 44.84 -10.71
N SER A 306 22.69 45.37 -10.33
CA SER A 306 24.00 44.78 -10.63
C SER A 306 24.22 43.43 -9.92
N ALA A 307 23.74 43.30 -8.67
CA ALA A 307 23.73 42.01 -7.96
C ALA A 307 22.88 40.95 -8.68
N GLY A 308 21.84 41.38 -9.40
CA GLY A 308 21.00 40.52 -10.23
C GLY A 308 21.77 39.66 -11.21
N THR A 309 22.76 40.22 -11.93
CA THR A 309 23.49 39.49 -12.97
C THR A 309 24.35 38.35 -12.41
N THR A 310 24.87 38.51 -11.19
CA THR A 310 25.73 37.51 -10.53
C THR A 310 24.93 36.50 -9.72
N PHE A 311 23.97 36.94 -8.89
CA PHE A 311 23.32 36.08 -7.90
C PHE A 311 22.01 35.46 -8.39
N ALA A 312 21.32 36.04 -9.36
CA ALA A 312 20.04 35.49 -9.81
C ALA A 312 20.14 34.09 -10.43
N PRO A 313 21.16 33.73 -11.23
CA PRO A 313 21.32 32.35 -11.72
C PRO A 313 21.44 31.34 -10.57
N VAL A 314 22.24 31.66 -9.54
CA VAL A 314 22.42 30.82 -8.34
C VAL A 314 21.13 30.68 -7.53
N ILE A 315 20.39 31.78 -7.35
CA ILE A 315 19.10 31.77 -6.64
C ILE A 315 18.03 31.02 -7.44
N GLN A 316 18.01 31.15 -8.76
CA GLN A 316 17.08 30.42 -9.63
C GLN A 316 17.38 28.92 -9.64
N ASP A 317 18.64 28.51 -9.67
CA ASP A 317 19.03 27.10 -9.60
C ASP A 317 18.74 26.50 -8.22
N SER A 318 18.96 27.27 -7.15
CA SER A 318 18.54 26.92 -5.79
C SER A 318 17.02 26.73 -5.68
N ARG A 319 16.23 27.64 -6.30
CA ARG A 319 14.75 27.51 -6.36
C ARG A 319 14.30 26.29 -7.15
N LYS A 320 14.93 25.99 -8.30
CA LYS A 320 14.65 24.78 -9.10
C LYS A 320 14.97 23.51 -8.31
N THR A 321 16.11 23.48 -7.62
CA THR A 321 16.51 22.37 -6.77
C THR A 321 15.54 22.17 -5.61
N ALA A 322 15.13 23.25 -4.92
CA ALA A 322 14.12 23.19 -3.86
C ALA A 322 12.76 22.68 -4.38
N ALA A 323 12.29 23.15 -5.54
CA ALA A 323 11.06 22.67 -6.15
C ALA A 323 11.14 21.17 -6.53
N ALA A 324 12.27 20.72 -7.07
CA ALA A 324 12.50 19.30 -7.38
C ALA A 324 12.59 18.42 -6.11
N LEU A 325 13.08 18.96 -4.99
CA LEU A 325 13.07 18.28 -3.70
C LEU A 325 11.64 18.13 -3.15
N VAL A 326 10.81 19.18 -3.22
CA VAL A 326 9.40 19.12 -2.78
C VAL A 326 8.57 18.17 -3.65
N ASP A 327 8.79 18.16 -4.97
CA ASP A 327 8.16 17.18 -5.87
C ASP A 327 8.58 15.74 -5.53
N ARG A 328 9.88 15.53 -5.28
CA ARG A 328 10.41 14.23 -4.85
C ARG A 328 9.87 13.78 -3.49
N GLU A 329 9.72 14.68 -2.53
CA GLU A 329 9.15 14.40 -1.21
C GLU A 329 7.66 14.04 -1.32
N SER A 330 6.90 14.81 -2.11
CA SER A 330 5.49 14.50 -2.43
C SER A 330 5.34 13.14 -3.09
N ARG A 331 6.25 12.79 -4.01
CA ARG A 331 6.29 11.48 -4.65
C ARG A 331 6.64 10.36 -3.66
N LEU A 332 7.58 10.58 -2.73
CA LEU A 332 7.89 9.62 -1.67
C LEU A 332 6.68 9.34 -0.78
N ILE A 333 5.93 10.38 -0.37
CA ILE A 333 4.69 10.23 0.40
C ILE A 333 3.67 9.39 -0.40
N SER A 334 3.46 9.70 -1.68
CA SER A 334 2.52 8.92 -2.52
C SER A 334 2.91 7.44 -2.67
N LEU A 335 4.22 7.14 -2.72
CA LEU A 335 4.73 5.77 -2.80
C LEU A 335 4.66 5.06 -1.44
N GLN A 336 4.74 5.78 -0.32
CA GLN A 336 4.47 5.24 1.01
C GLN A 336 3.00 4.85 1.16
N GLU A 337 2.06 5.72 0.78
CA GLU A 337 0.64 5.40 0.77
C GLU A 337 0.29 4.21 -0.15
N GLU A 338 0.90 4.14 -1.34
CA GLU A 338 0.72 3.00 -2.25
C GLU A 338 1.26 1.70 -1.63
N ARG A 339 2.44 1.75 -1.00
CA ARG A 339 3.02 0.62 -0.30
C ARG A 339 2.12 0.16 0.86
N GLU A 340 1.62 1.06 1.70
CA GLU A 340 0.73 0.70 2.81
C GLU A 340 -0.55 -0.01 2.33
N ARG A 341 -1.12 0.45 1.20
CA ARG A 341 -2.27 -0.24 0.56
C ARG A 341 -1.90 -1.63 0.04
N LEU A 342 -0.70 -1.80 -0.53
CA LEU A 342 -0.21 -3.10 -1.00
C LEU A 342 0.09 -4.05 0.16
N ASP A 343 0.71 -3.56 1.24
CA ASP A 343 0.99 -4.33 2.46
C ASP A 343 -0.34 -4.79 3.12
N GLN A 344 -1.38 -3.95 3.15
CA GLN A 344 -2.72 -4.36 3.59
C GLN A 344 -3.34 -5.42 2.66
N SER A 345 -3.32 -5.20 1.35
CA SER A 345 -3.87 -6.15 0.37
C SER A 345 -3.15 -7.50 0.42
N LEU A 346 -1.85 -7.52 0.71
CA LEU A 346 -1.06 -8.73 0.92
C LEU A 346 -1.50 -9.46 2.19
N ASN A 347 -1.72 -8.76 3.30
CA ASN A 347 -2.24 -9.35 4.54
C ASN A 347 -3.64 -9.96 4.36
N ASP A 348 -4.53 -9.27 3.64
CA ASP A 348 -5.87 -9.78 3.32
C ASP A 348 -5.78 -11.06 2.47
N ALA A 349 -4.89 -11.08 1.47
CA ALA A 349 -4.65 -12.26 0.62
C ALA A 349 -4.03 -13.44 1.40
N VAL A 350 -3.13 -13.17 2.35
CA VAL A 350 -2.56 -14.20 3.26
C VAL A 350 -3.65 -14.79 4.15
N THR A 351 -4.51 -13.95 4.72
CA THR A 351 -5.65 -14.39 5.56
C THR A 351 -6.65 -15.22 4.75
N ALA A 352 -6.99 -14.77 3.53
CA ALA A 352 -7.84 -15.54 2.62
C ALA A 352 -7.22 -16.91 2.28
N ARG A 353 -5.91 -16.98 2.06
CA ARG A 353 -5.20 -18.25 1.81
C ARG A 353 -5.22 -19.18 3.02
N GLN A 354 -5.09 -18.65 4.23
CA GLN A 354 -5.20 -19.42 5.48
C GLN A 354 -6.60 -20.01 5.64
N ASN A 355 -7.65 -19.20 5.45
CA ASN A 355 -9.05 -19.64 5.51
C ASN A 355 -9.36 -20.72 4.47
N LEU A 356 -8.89 -20.55 3.22
CA LEU A 356 -9.02 -21.58 2.17
C LEU A 356 -8.29 -22.87 2.52
N THR A 357 -7.14 -22.79 3.20
CA THR A 357 -6.39 -23.97 3.66
C THR A 357 -7.16 -24.71 4.75
N GLN A 358 -7.70 -23.99 5.75
CA GLN A 358 -8.54 -24.57 6.80
C GLN A 358 -9.80 -25.22 6.22
N ASN A 359 -10.51 -24.55 5.31
CA ASN A 359 -11.69 -25.11 4.64
C ASN A 359 -11.36 -26.38 3.83
N ARG A 360 -10.24 -26.38 3.09
CA ARG A 360 -9.76 -27.57 2.36
C ARG A 360 -9.51 -28.75 3.32
N ASP A 361 -8.90 -28.48 4.46
CA ASP A 361 -8.54 -29.52 5.42
C ASP A 361 -9.77 -30.03 6.20
N ALA A 362 -10.76 -29.17 6.46
CA ALA A 362 -12.08 -29.57 6.96
C ALA A 362 -12.86 -30.45 5.96
N ILE A 363 -12.95 -30.03 4.69
CA ILE A 363 -13.57 -30.83 3.61
C ILE A 363 -12.87 -32.18 3.44
N ARG A 364 -11.54 -32.22 3.62
CA ARG A 364 -10.77 -33.47 3.60
C ARG A 364 -11.18 -34.41 4.74
N LEU A 365 -11.29 -33.89 5.97
CA LEU A 365 -11.73 -34.68 7.13
C LEU A 365 -13.15 -35.21 6.96
N GLU A 366 -14.08 -34.37 6.49
CA GLU A 366 -15.47 -34.75 6.21
C GLU A 366 -15.54 -35.83 5.13
N ARG A 367 -14.81 -35.66 4.02
CA ARG A 367 -14.68 -36.68 2.96
C ARG A 367 -14.14 -38.00 3.50
N ASP A 368 -13.09 -37.95 4.32
CA ASP A 368 -12.45 -39.15 4.86
C ASP A 368 -13.38 -39.87 5.85
N ALA A 369 -14.17 -39.14 6.65
CA ALA A 369 -15.23 -39.69 7.51
C ALA A 369 -16.39 -40.31 6.70
N LEU A 370 -16.91 -39.61 5.68
CA LEU A 370 -17.94 -40.14 4.77
C LEU A 370 -17.48 -41.43 4.07
N ARG A 371 -16.17 -41.56 3.81
CA ARG A 371 -15.58 -42.76 3.20
C ARG A 371 -15.57 -43.95 4.17
N THR A 372 -15.33 -43.71 5.46
CA THR A 372 -15.49 -44.73 6.52
C THR A 372 -16.94 -45.17 6.65
N ASN A 373 -17.88 -44.23 6.81
CA ASN A 373 -19.31 -44.53 6.90
C ASN A 373 -19.82 -45.31 5.68
N LEU A 374 -19.31 -45.00 4.47
CA LEU A 374 -19.66 -45.75 3.26
C LEU A 374 -19.14 -47.19 3.29
N SER A 375 -17.98 -47.44 3.93
CA SER A 375 -17.45 -48.80 4.15
C SER A 375 -18.33 -49.58 5.13
N GLU A 376 -18.69 -48.97 6.26
CA GLU A 376 -19.57 -49.56 7.27
C GLU A 376 -20.94 -49.93 6.67
N VAL A 377 -21.57 -49.02 5.92
CA VAL A 377 -22.84 -49.28 5.22
C VAL A 377 -22.69 -50.37 4.14
N GLN A 378 -21.52 -50.53 3.53
CA GLN A 378 -21.26 -51.64 2.60
C GLN A 378 -21.15 -52.99 3.33
N GLU A 379 -20.48 -53.04 4.48
CA GLU A 379 -20.38 -54.23 5.33
C GLU A 379 -21.75 -54.62 5.91
N GLU A 380 -22.54 -53.66 6.39
CA GLU A 380 -23.93 -53.88 6.82
C GLU A 380 -24.79 -54.43 5.68
N ARG A 381 -24.73 -53.80 4.49
CA ARG A 381 -25.47 -54.26 3.30
C ARG A 381 -25.11 -55.68 2.92
N ASP A 382 -23.83 -56.04 2.94
CA ASP A 382 -23.37 -57.36 2.52
C ASP A 382 -23.67 -58.42 3.59
N THR A 383 -23.63 -58.05 4.87
CA THR A 383 -24.16 -58.87 5.98
C THR A 383 -25.66 -59.13 5.81
N ILE A 384 -26.46 -58.08 5.59
CA ILE A 384 -27.91 -58.20 5.35
C ILE A 384 -28.21 -59.07 4.13
N ARG A 385 -27.43 -58.96 3.05
CA ARG A 385 -27.55 -59.85 1.88
C ARG A 385 -27.24 -61.30 2.20
N GLN A 386 -26.23 -61.57 3.02
CA GLN A 386 -25.90 -62.92 3.46
C GLN A 386 -27.01 -63.50 4.33
N THR A 387 -27.53 -62.74 5.31
CA THR A 387 -28.68 -63.13 6.13
C THR A 387 -29.93 -63.37 5.27
N LEU A 388 -30.25 -62.49 4.32
CA LEU A 388 -31.38 -62.67 3.42
C LEU A 388 -31.25 -63.95 2.58
N THR A 389 -30.06 -64.25 2.08
CA THR A 389 -29.77 -65.48 1.32
C THR A 389 -29.96 -66.72 2.19
N GLN A 390 -29.48 -66.68 3.44
CA GLN A 390 -29.66 -67.74 4.43
C GLN A 390 -31.15 -67.97 4.74
N THR A 391 -31.90 -66.91 5.06
CA THR A 391 -33.34 -66.98 5.33
C THR A 391 -34.15 -67.46 4.11
N MET A 392 -33.74 -67.11 2.89
CA MET A 392 -34.35 -67.66 1.67
C MET A 392 -34.11 -69.16 1.52
N SER A 393 -32.92 -69.66 1.87
CA SER A 393 -32.59 -71.10 1.87
C SER A 393 -33.37 -71.85 2.96
N GLU A 394 -33.44 -71.29 4.17
CA GLU A 394 -34.22 -71.84 5.29
C GLU A 394 -35.71 -71.90 4.94
N LYS A 395 -36.25 -70.84 4.33
CA LYS A 395 -37.62 -70.84 3.81
C LYS A 395 -37.84 -71.93 2.77
N ALA A 396 -36.95 -72.09 1.79
CA ALA A 396 -37.07 -73.13 0.77
C ALA A 396 -37.04 -74.55 1.37
N ASN A 397 -36.22 -74.79 2.40
CA ASN A 397 -36.16 -76.05 3.14
C ASN A 397 -37.44 -76.30 3.96
N LEU A 398 -38.02 -75.25 4.57
CA LEU A 398 -39.29 -75.32 5.29
C LEU A 398 -40.48 -75.56 4.34
N ASP A 399 -40.53 -74.87 3.20
CA ASP A 399 -41.54 -75.08 2.15
C ASP A 399 -41.46 -76.53 1.62
N GLY A 400 -40.25 -77.07 1.40
CA GLY A 400 -40.04 -78.47 1.02
C GLY A 400 -40.50 -79.46 2.11
N SER A 401 -40.18 -79.20 3.37
CA SER A 401 -40.58 -80.02 4.51
C SER A 401 -42.10 -79.98 4.75
N LEU A 402 -42.74 -78.84 4.49
CA LEU A 402 -44.19 -78.68 4.53
C LEU A 402 -44.89 -79.52 3.45
N ILE A 403 -44.34 -79.57 2.23
CA ILE A 403 -44.85 -80.44 1.15
C ILE A 403 -44.75 -81.92 1.56
N VAL A 404 -43.63 -82.36 2.14
CA VAL A 404 -43.46 -83.74 2.63
C VAL A 404 -44.47 -84.05 3.74
N ALA A 405 -44.60 -83.18 4.75
CA ALA A 405 -45.55 -83.37 5.84
C ALA A 405 -47.02 -83.37 5.38
N GLN A 406 -47.36 -82.60 4.34
CA GLN A 406 -48.68 -82.63 3.71
C GLN A 406 -48.92 -83.97 3.00
N ALA A 407 -47.94 -84.48 2.25
CA ALA A 407 -48.03 -85.78 1.59
C ALA A 407 -48.14 -86.94 2.60
N GLU A 408 -47.36 -86.91 3.68
CA GLU A 408 -47.43 -87.90 4.77
C GLU A 408 -48.79 -87.86 5.48
N ARG A 409 -49.31 -86.67 5.80
CA ARG A 409 -50.65 -86.49 6.38
C ARG A 409 -51.73 -87.08 5.46
N ASP A 410 -51.64 -86.84 4.17
CA ASP A 410 -52.66 -87.30 3.21
C ASP A 410 -52.58 -88.81 2.98
N ALA A 411 -51.37 -89.40 2.97
CA ALA A 411 -51.16 -90.84 2.96
C ALA A 411 -51.65 -91.51 4.26
N LEU A 412 -51.40 -90.91 5.42
CA LEU A 412 -51.92 -91.37 6.71
C LEU A 412 -53.45 -91.32 6.74
N LYS A 413 -54.06 -90.26 6.20
CA LYS A 413 -55.52 -90.11 6.11
C LYS A 413 -56.16 -91.19 5.23
N ASP A 414 -55.55 -91.50 4.08
CA ASP A 414 -56.00 -92.57 3.18
C ASP A 414 -55.86 -93.95 3.83
N ASN A 415 -54.74 -94.21 4.53
CA ASN A 415 -54.53 -95.45 5.26
C ASN A 415 -55.51 -95.61 6.44
N LEU A 416 -55.79 -94.53 7.18
CA LEU A 416 -56.79 -94.53 8.26
C LEU A 416 -58.20 -94.82 7.72
N SER A 417 -58.54 -94.29 6.54
CA SER A 417 -59.81 -94.60 5.86
C SER A 417 -59.91 -96.07 5.48
N LYS A 418 -58.83 -96.66 4.96
CA LYS A 418 -58.76 -98.10 4.62
C LYS A 418 -58.86 -99.00 5.86
N GLN A 419 -58.17 -98.64 6.95
CA GLN A 419 -58.31 -99.36 8.22
C GLN A 419 -59.72 -99.26 8.82
N ALA A 420 -60.35 -98.09 8.78
CA ALA A 420 -61.72 -97.93 9.25
C ALA A 420 -62.72 -98.79 8.46
N GLN A 421 -62.52 -98.91 7.14
CA GLN A 421 -63.33 -99.76 6.27
C GLN A 421 -63.11 -101.27 6.58
N SER A 422 -61.86 -101.71 6.69
CA SER A 422 -61.50 -103.08 7.09
C SER A 422 -62.06 -103.45 8.47
N LEU A 423 -62.01 -102.54 9.45
CA LEU A 423 -62.51 -102.79 10.79
C LEU A 423 -64.04 -102.90 10.87
N GLU A 424 -64.79 -102.20 10.02
CA GLU A 424 -66.24 -102.39 9.94
C GLU A 424 -66.58 -103.71 9.23
N GLU A 425 -65.84 -104.09 8.19
CA GLU A 425 -65.94 -105.42 7.56
C GLU A 425 -65.66 -106.55 8.57
N ASP A 426 -64.56 -106.48 9.32
CA ASP A 426 -64.25 -107.41 10.41
C ASP A 426 -65.34 -107.43 11.48
N ARG A 427 -65.89 -106.26 11.85
CA ARG A 427 -66.98 -106.16 12.86
C ARG A 427 -68.27 -106.83 12.39
N THR A 428 -68.63 -106.72 11.11
CA THR A 428 -69.78 -107.46 10.56
C THR A 428 -69.52 -108.97 10.55
N THR A 429 -68.30 -109.38 10.20
CA THR A 429 -67.87 -110.79 10.15
C THR A 429 -67.86 -111.43 11.53
N PHE A 430 -67.33 -110.72 12.54
CA PHE A 430 -67.27 -111.19 13.92
C PHE A 430 -68.66 -111.33 14.55
N LYS A 431 -69.59 -110.41 14.28
CA LYS A 431 -71.00 -110.53 14.70
C LYS A 431 -71.66 -111.79 14.16
N LYS A 432 -71.39 -112.15 12.89
CA LYS A 432 -71.89 -113.39 12.29
C LYS A 432 -71.29 -114.62 12.98
N LYS A 433 -69.96 -114.63 13.19
CA LYS A 433 -69.24 -115.71 13.89
C LYS A 433 -69.74 -115.93 15.33
N GLN A 434 -70.08 -114.84 16.03
CA GLN A 434 -70.62 -114.89 17.40
C GLN A 434 -72.00 -115.57 17.45
N ALA A 435 -72.85 -115.37 16.44
CA ALA A 435 -74.14 -116.05 16.34
C ALA A 435 -73.99 -117.56 16.02
N GLU A 436 -73.03 -117.92 15.15
CA GLU A 436 -72.71 -119.31 14.83
C GLU A 436 -72.18 -120.08 16.05
N LEU A 437 -71.23 -119.50 16.80
CA LEU A 437 -70.64 -120.11 18.00
C LEU A 437 -71.64 -120.26 19.16
N ALA A 438 -72.64 -119.38 19.27
CA ALA A 438 -73.71 -119.51 20.26
C ALA A 438 -74.55 -120.78 20.01
N ALA A 439 -74.87 -121.08 18.75
CA ALA A 439 -75.58 -122.30 18.37
C ALA A 439 -74.74 -123.57 18.58
N GLU A 440 -73.43 -123.52 18.30
CA GLU A 440 -72.52 -124.65 18.49
C GLU A 440 -72.30 -125.01 19.97
N ARG A 441 -72.19 -123.99 20.84
CA ARG A 441 -72.10 -124.19 22.30
C ARG A 441 -73.29 -124.98 22.84
N ASP A 442 -74.49 -124.64 22.41
CA ASP A 442 -75.73 -125.25 22.92
C ASP A 442 -75.87 -126.71 22.44
N ALA A 443 -75.30 -127.06 21.27
CA ALA A 443 -75.17 -128.44 20.81
C ALA A 443 -74.09 -129.25 21.58
N LEU A 444 -72.97 -128.62 21.95
CA LEU A 444 -71.88 -129.31 22.66
C LEU A 444 -72.21 -129.64 24.13
N ILE A 445 -73.05 -128.82 24.79
CA ILE A 445 -73.52 -129.09 26.17
C ILE A 445 -74.27 -130.43 26.22
N LEU A 446 -75.14 -130.71 25.26
CA LEU A 446 -75.86 -131.99 25.13
C LEU A 446 -74.92 -133.20 24.93
N LYS A 447 -73.74 -132.99 24.34
CA LYS A 447 -72.78 -134.08 24.06
C LYS A 447 -71.82 -134.35 25.22
N ARG A 448 -71.44 -133.33 26.00
CA ARG A 448 -70.61 -133.46 27.21
C ARG A 448 -71.25 -134.42 28.23
N ASP A 449 -72.55 -134.26 28.46
CA ASP A 449 -73.25 -134.97 29.54
C ASP A 449 -73.41 -136.47 29.23
N SER A 450 -73.31 -136.87 27.96
CA SER A 450 -73.23 -138.28 27.55
C SER A 450 -71.87 -138.94 27.83
N LEU A 451 -70.76 -138.19 27.84
CA LEU A 451 -69.40 -138.75 27.94
C LEU A 451 -68.88 -138.85 29.38
N LEU A 452 -69.44 -138.07 30.31
CA LEU A 452 -69.07 -138.14 31.73
C LEU A 452 -69.46 -139.48 32.39
N SER A 453 -70.40 -140.21 31.81
CA SER A 453 -70.78 -141.57 32.23
C SER A 453 -69.70 -142.64 31.94
N GLU A 454 -68.79 -142.38 30.99
CA GLU A 454 -67.85 -143.39 30.47
C GLU A 454 -66.47 -143.34 31.17
N ASN A 455 -66.02 -142.15 31.58
CA ASN A 455 -64.63 -141.90 32.02
C ASN A 455 -64.32 -142.33 33.47
N ALA A 456 -65.34 -142.65 34.28
CA ALA A 456 -65.15 -143.04 35.68
C ALA A 456 -64.47 -144.42 35.85
N SER A 457 -64.48 -145.26 34.80
CA SER A 457 -64.03 -146.65 34.82
C SER A 457 -62.50 -146.87 34.71
N LEU A 458 -61.69 -145.82 34.52
CA LEU A 458 -60.28 -145.94 34.11
C LEU A 458 -59.23 -145.35 35.08
N ARG A 459 -59.63 -144.75 36.22
CA ARG A 459 -58.70 -143.97 37.08
C ARG A 459 -57.92 -144.76 38.14
N GLU A 460 -58.03 -146.08 38.19
CA GLU A 460 -57.64 -146.90 39.35
C GLU A 460 -56.11 -147.20 39.48
N SER A 461 -55.25 -146.74 38.55
CA SER A 461 -53.94 -147.40 38.32
C SER A 461 -52.63 -146.57 38.47
N ARG A 462 -52.61 -145.27 38.87
CA ARG A 462 -51.42 -144.40 38.66
C ARG A 462 -50.82 -143.62 39.86
N ASN A 463 -51.00 -144.09 41.10
CA ASN A 463 -50.28 -143.56 42.28
C ASN A 463 -48.84 -144.11 42.35
N GLY A 464 -47.88 -143.40 42.98
CA GLY A 464 -46.48 -143.85 42.98
C GLY A 464 -45.45 -143.07 43.82
N VAL A 465 -44.45 -142.47 43.15
CA VAL A 465 -43.07 -142.43 43.69
C VAL A 465 -42.28 -141.13 43.37
N ALA A 466 -42.37 -140.05 44.15
CA ALA A 466 -41.40 -138.91 44.11
C ALA A 466 -41.57 -137.85 45.25
N GLU A 467 -41.03 -138.03 46.47
CA GLU A 467 -41.34 -137.08 47.57
C GLU A 467 -40.33 -136.89 48.75
N ALA A 468 -38.98 -136.94 48.59
CA ALA A 468 -38.08 -136.68 49.76
C ALA A 468 -36.63 -136.19 49.45
N ARG A 469 -36.28 -134.89 49.72
CA ARG A 469 -34.87 -134.44 49.87
C ARG A 469 -34.61 -133.02 50.48
N ASP A 470 -34.85 -132.87 51.78
CA ASP A 470 -34.77 -131.65 52.63
C ASP A 470 -33.45 -130.82 52.73
N ALA A 471 -33.60 -129.56 53.23
CA ALA A 471 -32.90 -128.86 54.36
C ALA A 471 -31.42 -128.31 54.37
N LEU A 472 -31.21 -127.37 55.35
CA LEU A 472 -29.98 -126.72 55.96
C LEU A 472 -29.50 -125.36 55.37
N GLY A 473 -29.02 -124.33 56.12
CA GLY A 473 -28.72 -124.10 57.58
C GLY A 473 -28.37 -122.59 57.91
N ALA A 474 -27.98 -122.22 59.16
CA ALA A 474 -27.91 -120.80 59.66
C ALA A 474 -26.76 -120.46 60.66
N GLN A 475 -26.47 -119.16 60.98
CA GLN A 475 -26.00 -118.56 62.29
C GLN A 475 -25.06 -117.28 62.24
N LEU A 476 -25.02 -116.51 63.37
CA LEU A 476 -24.05 -115.46 63.85
C LEU A 476 -23.89 -114.13 63.05
N ALA A 477 -23.78 -112.89 63.58
CA ALA A 477 -23.96 -112.19 64.89
C ALA A 477 -22.79 -112.01 65.93
N ASP A 478 -22.65 -110.75 66.45
CA ASP A 478 -22.29 -110.26 67.84
C ASP A 478 -21.21 -109.12 67.98
N ILE A 479 -21.30 -108.34 69.08
CA ILE A 479 -20.35 -107.35 69.71
C ILE A 479 -20.11 -106.01 68.96
N LYS A 480 -20.53 -104.79 69.38
CA LYS A 480 -21.05 -104.16 70.63
C LYS A 480 -20.00 -103.54 71.61
N SER A 481 -20.19 -102.24 71.90
CA SER A 481 -19.94 -101.59 73.22
C SER A 481 -18.55 -101.65 73.89
N LYS A 482 -17.69 -100.66 73.62
CA LYS A 482 -16.79 -100.00 74.59
C LYS A 482 -16.53 -98.55 74.12
N TYR A 483 -16.36 -97.50 74.91
CA TYR A 483 -16.43 -97.20 76.33
C TYR A 483 -16.01 -95.71 76.37
N GLN A 484 -16.94 -94.77 76.56
CA GLN A 484 -17.19 -94.12 77.86
C GLN A 484 -16.00 -93.33 78.46
N ASN A 485 -16.34 -92.14 78.97
CA ASN A 485 -15.72 -91.43 80.10
C ASN A 485 -14.25 -90.98 79.98
N ALA A 486 -14.04 -89.66 79.98
CA ALA A 486 -12.89 -88.90 80.53
C ALA A 486 -12.94 -87.46 79.98
N GLU A 487 -12.69 -86.37 80.71
CA GLU A 487 -12.47 -86.16 82.15
C GLU A 487 -12.71 -84.63 82.38
N THR A 488 -13.81 -84.18 82.96
CA THR A 488 -13.89 -83.75 84.38
C THR A 488 -12.65 -83.05 84.97
N ALA A 489 -12.49 -81.74 84.68
CA ALA A 489 -11.80 -80.79 85.56
C ALA A 489 -12.60 -79.46 85.58
N LYS A 490 -13.42 -79.23 86.60
CA LYS A 490 -13.08 -78.45 87.81
C LYS A 490 -12.73 -76.98 87.51
N GLY A 491 -13.53 -75.96 87.86
CA GLY A 491 -14.70 -75.97 88.76
C GLY A 491 -14.30 -76.27 90.20
N HIS A 492 -14.73 -75.45 91.16
CA HIS A 492 -14.44 -75.63 92.60
C HIS A 492 -12.95 -75.48 92.99
N LEU A 493 -12.60 -74.87 94.12
CA LEU A 493 -13.37 -74.18 95.17
C LEU A 493 -12.35 -73.47 96.08
N GLU A 494 -12.77 -73.07 97.29
CA GLU A 494 -11.91 -73.21 98.47
C GLU A 494 -10.56 -72.49 98.40
N ARG A 495 -10.66 -71.17 98.23
CA ARG A 495 -10.06 -70.19 99.15
C ARG A 495 -10.72 -68.83 98.90
N GLU A 496 -11.49 -68.22 99.78
CA GLU A 496 -11.75 -68.35 101.22
C GLU A 496 -12.97 -67.42 101.45
N LYS A 497 -14.08 -67.74 102.14
CA LYS A 497 -14.44 -68.66 103.24
C LYS A 497 -13.79 -68.33 104.60
N ASN A 498 -12.60 -67.74 104.59
CA ASN A 498 -11.97 -67.08 105.72
C ASN A 498 -11.93 -65.57 105.36
N SER A 499 -12.27 -64.61 106.21
CA SER A 499 -12.40 -64.67 107.66
C SER A 499 -13.57 -63.80 108.14
N LEU A 500 -14.74 -64.43 108.29
CA LEU A 500 -16.03 -63.80 108.63
C LEU A 500 -16.17 -63.39 110.12
N VAL A 501 -15.07 -62.95 110.75
CA VAL A 501 -14.98 -62.74 112.22
C VAL A 501 -14.54 -61.32 112.62
N ASN A 502 -13.85 -60.56 111.74
CA ASN A 502 -13.18 -59.33 112.18
C ASN A 502 -13.96 -58.00 112.08
N GLU A 503 -15.16 -57.96 111.50
CA GLU A 503 -16.02 -56.75 111.63
C GLU A 503 -17.53 -57.06 111.69
N ARG A 504 -17.85 -58.24 112.24
CA ARG A 504 -19.13 -58.47 112.95
C ARG A 504 -19.00 -58.15 114.46
N LEU A 505 -18.02 -57.32 114.79
CA LEU A 505 -17.82 -56.62 116.04
C LEU A 505 -18.04 -55.14 115.72
N ALA A 506 -18.97 -54.50 116.44
CA ALA A 506 -19.36 -53.11 116.29
C ALA A 506 -19.89 -52.70 114.88
N LEU A 507 -21.12 -53.03 114.46
CA LEU A 507 -22.39 -52.76 115.18
C LEU A 507 -22.37 -51.43 115.96
N GLN A 508 -23.39 -50.60 115.81
CA GLN A 508 -23.48 -49.35 116.59
C GLN A 508 -22.38 -48.29 116.30
N ALA A 509 -21.81 -48.34 115.10
CA ALA A 509 -21.37 -47.17 114.33
C ALA A 509 -21.64 -47.43 112.83
N GLU A 510 -22.83 -47.85 112.42
CA GLU A 510 -24.12 -47.15 112.54
C GLU A 510 -24.17 -45.73 111.97
N LEU A 511 -25.25 -45.53 111.21
CA LEU A 511 -26.03 -44.32 110.96
C LEU A 511 -25.45 -43.17 110.12
N ASP A 512 -24.14 -42.95 110.05
CA ASP A 512 -23.61 -41.82 109.27
C ASP A 512 -23.12 -42.21 107.87
N THR A 513 -23.62 -41.48 106.86
CA THR A 513 -23.35 -41.56 105.41
C THR A 513 -23.74 -42.87 104.67
N LEU A 514 -24.81 -42.94 103.89
CA LEU A 514 -25.81 -41.92 103.49
C LEU A 514 -25.23 -40.68 102.77
N ARG A 515 -24.28 -40.89 101.86
CA ARG A 515 -23.88 -39.93 100.81
C ARG A 515 -23.13 -40.65 99.69
N SER A 516 -23.18 -40.03 98.50
CA SER A 516 -22.54 -40.46 97.26
C SER A 516 -23.13 -41.72 96.60
N GLU A 517 -23.78 -41.62 95.44
CA GLU A 517 -24.26 -40.47 94.66
C GLU A 517 -25.26 -41.08 93.62
N HIS A 518 -26.35 -40.47 93.15
CA HIS A 518 -26.39 -39.17 92.47
C HIS A 518 -25.19 -38.98 91.53
N ASP A 519 -25.12 -39.71 90.41
CA ASP A 519 -24.81 -38.99 89.16
C ASP A 519 -25.13 -39.78 87.90
N LEU A 520 -24.69 -41.04 87.76
CA LEU A 520 -24.66 -41.68 86.43
C LEU A 520 -26.01 -42.22 85.92
N VAL A 521 -26.81 -41.27 85.47
CA VAL A 521 -27.74 -41.33 84.32
C VAL A 521 -29.05 -42.11 84.56
N ARG A 522 -30.21 -41.54 84.89
CA ARG A 522 -30.75 -40.18 85.14
C ARG A 522 -30.75 -39.07 84.06
N GLN A 523 -29.80 -38.97 83.14
CA GLN A 523 -29.56 -37.67 82.45
C GLN A 523 -29.97 -37.57 80.98
N GLU A 524 -30.40 -38.67 80.34
CA GLU A 524 -30.78 -38.70 78.91
C GLU A 524 -32.08 -39.48 78.62
N LYS A 525 -33.31 -38.95 78.68
CA LYS A 525 -33.89 -37.73 79.27
C LYS A 525 -35.26 -37.51 78.63
N ALA A 526 -36.28 -37.81 79.42
CA ALA A 526 -37.70 -37.57 79.19
C ALA A 526 -38.13 -36.08 78.98
N ASN A 527 -37.26 -35.17 78.52
CA ASN A 527 -37.57 -33.73 78.50
C ASN A 527 -38.28 -33.23 77.24
N LEU A 528 -38.26 -33.94 76.11
CA LEU A 528 -38.75 -33.36 74.85
C LEU A 528 -40.28 -33.46 74.66
N GLN A 529 -40.95 -34.47 75.21
CA GLN A 529 -42.41 -34.60 75.04
C GLN A 529 -43.21 -33.75 76.04
N LYS A 530 -42.64 -33.40 77.20
CA LYS A 530 -43.36 -32.76 78.32
C LYS A 530 -43.68 -31.27 78.16
N LYS A 531 -43.31 -30.63 77.04
CA LYS A 531 -43.55 -29.20 76.79
C LYS A 531 -44.86 -28.89 76.06
N VAL A 532 -45.53 -29.90 75.49
CA VAL A 532 -46.74 -29.70 74.65
C VAL A 532 -47.98 -29.41 75.50
N ASP A 533 -48.08 -29.97 76.71
CA ASP A 533 -49.29 -29.91 77.54
C ASP A 533 -49.41 -28.64 78.42
N GLY A 534 -48.53 -27.64 78.23
CA GLY A 534 -48.24 -26.62 79.26
C GLY A 534 -48.96 -25.27 79.19
N LEU A 535 -49.71 -24.95 78.13
CA LEU A 535 -50.24 -23.58 77.92
C LEU A 535 -51.76 -23.46 77.74
N GLN A 536 -52.51 -24.57 77.69
CA GLN A 536 -53.96 -24.52 77.50
C GLN A 536 -54.72 -23.95 78.73
N SER A 537 -54.12 -23.94 79.91
CA SER A 537 -54.78 -23.53 81.17
C SER A 537 -54.63 -22.05 81.56
N SER A 538 -53.90 -21.22 80.81
CA SER A 538 -53.75 -19.79 81.15
C SER A 538 -54.85 -18.88 80.59
N PHE A 539 -55.78 -19.43 79.80
CA PHE A 539 -56.81 -18.67 79.10
C PHE A 539 -57.94 -18.20 80.02
N ASP A 540 -58.39 -19.04 80.95
CA ASP A 540 -59.63 -18.80 81.73
C ASP A 540 -59.48 -17.77 82.86
N LEU A 541 -58.25 -17.39 83.23
CA LEU A 541 -57.99 -16.39 84.28
C LEU A 541 -58.07 -14.93 83.81
N SER A 542 -57.94 -14.67 82.51
CA SER A 542 -57.80 -13.29 81.98
C SER A 542 -59.14 -12.53 81.83
N VAL A 543 -60.28 -13.18 82.05
CA VAL A 543 -61.62 -12.59 81.82
C VAL A 543 -62.13 -11.80 83.03
N GLN A 544 -61.70 -12.11 84.26
CA GLN A 544 -62.21 -11.46 85.48
C GLN A 544 -61.63 -10.06 85.75
N GLU A 545 -60.59 -9.63 85.04
CA GLU A 545 -59.92 -8.35 85.31
C GLU A 545 -60.45 -7.16 84.48
N GLN A 546 -61.28 -7.41 83.46
CA GLN A 546 -61.86 -6.35 82.62
C GLN A 546 -62.87 -5.45 83.35
N ASP A 547 -63.67 -5.99 84.28
CA ASP A 547 -64.74 -5.22 84.94
C ASP A 547 -64.24 -4.12 85.89
N ARG A 548 -62.98 -4.19 86.33
CA ARG A 548 -62.42 -3.23 87.30
C ARG A 548 -62.00 -1.89 86.69
N LEU A 549 -61.76 -1.83 85.38
CA LEU A 549 -61.23 -0.64 84.70
C LEU A 549 -62.29 0.36 84.24
N ALA A 550 -63.56 -0.05 84.10
CA ALA A 550 -64.64 0.83 83.63
C ALA A 550 -64.90 2.04 84.56
N THR A 551 -64.73 1.86 85.87
CA THR A 551 -65.08 2.88 86.88
C THR A 551 -64.08 4.05 86.95
N GLN A 552 -62.88 3.92 86.38
CA GLN A 552 -61.87 5.00 86.38
C GLN A 552 -62.11 6.08 85.32
N LEU A 553 -63.05 5.88 84.40
CA LEU A 553 -63.24 6.76 83.25
C LEU A 553 -64.05 8.03 83.56
N ALA A 554 -64.80 8.06 84.66
CA ALA A 554 -65.68 9.17 85.04
C ALA A 554 -64.94 10.39 85.62
N THR A 555 -63.82 10.19 86.34
CA THR A 555 -63.09 11.28 87.02
C THR A 555 -62.16 12.09 86.11
N LEU A 556 -61.94 11.65 84.87
CA LEU A 556 -61.11 12.37 83.89
C LEU A 556 -61.84 13.57 83.24
N SER A 557 -63.18 13.60 83.25
CA SER A 557 -63.96 14.63 82.53
C SER A 557 -63.70 16.06 83.05
N ASP A 558 -63.65 16.27 84.36
CA ASP A 558 -63.42 17.59 84.98
C ASP A 558 -62.07 18.22 84.61
N THR A 559 -61.07 17.39 84.27
CA THR A 559 -59.74 17.89 83.88
C THR A 559 -59.72 18.52 82.47
N HIS A 560 -60.74 18.24 81.65
CA HIS A 560 -60.79 18.67 80.25
C HIS A 560 -61.11 20.16 80.08
N GLU A 561 -61.95 20.72 80.97
CA GLU A 561 -62.44 22.09 80.83
C GLU A 561 -61.36 23.13 81.18
N GLN A 562 -60.59 22.89 82.26
CA GLN A 562 -59.43 23.74 82.62
C GLN A 562 -58.32 23.74 81.56
N MET A 563 -58.20 22.66 80.79
CA MET A 563 -57.28 22.54 79.65
C MET A 563 -57.74 23.28 78.39
N THR A 564 -58.94 23.87 78.39
CA THR A 564 -59.47 24.64 77.26
C THR A 564 -59.09 26.12 77.36
N GLN A 565 -59.23 26.76 78.51
CA GLN A 565 -58.83 28.18 78.69
C GLN A 565 -57.34 28.42 78.36
N LYS A 566 -56.46 27.50 78.77
CA LYS A 566 -55.01 27.59 78.55
C LYS A 566 -54.57 27.40 77.09
N ARG A 567 -55.49 26.94 76.22
CA ARG A 567 -55.27 26.69 74.79
C ARG A 567 -55.29 27.99 73.98
N ASP A 568 -56.10 28.95 74.40
CA ASP A 568 -56.38 30.16 73.62
C ASP A 568 -55.28 31.21 73.79
N ASP A 569 -54.71 31.36 74.98
CA ASP A 569 -53.52 32.20 75.22
C ASP A 569 -52.32 31.75 74.37
N LEU A 570 -52.07 30.42 74.32
CA LEU A 570 -51.03 29.82 73.49
C LEU A 570 -51.30 29.97 71.98
N SER A 571 -52.56 30.21 71.57
CA SER A 571 -52.94 30.42 70.17
C SER A 571 -52.43 31.77 69.65
N ALA A 572 -52.46 32.82 70.48
CA ALA A 572 -51.99 34.15 70.12
C ALA A 572 -50.46 34.21 69.98
N GLU A 573 -49.73 33.61 70.91
CA GLU A 573 -48.26 33.59 70.91
C GLU A 573 -47.70 32.79 69.70
N ARG A 574 -48.36 31.66 69.37
CA ARG A 574 -48.08 30.84 68.18
C ARG A 574 -48.12 31.65 66.88
N ASP A 575 -49.08 32.57 66.73
CA ASP A 575 -49.29 33.26 65.46
C ASP A 575 -48.32 34.44 65.24
N ALA A 576 -47.79 35.02 66.31
CA ALA A 576 -46.61 35.90 66.24
C ALA A 576 -45.35 35.13 65.81
N LEU A 577 -45.12 33.95 66.40
CA LEU A 577 -44.01 33.05 66.04
C LEU A 577 -44.07 32.58 64.58
N LYS A 578 -45.25 32.22 64.06
CA LYS A 578 -45.43 31.86 62.62
C LYS A 578 -44.90 32.94 61.67
N LYS A 579 -45.11 34.22 61.99
CA LYS A 579 -44.71 35.34 61.13
C LYS A 579 -43.17 35.51 61.08
N SER A 580 -42.50 35.26 62.20
CA SER A 580 -41.03 35.21 62.28
C SER A 580 -40.47 33.99 61.51
N VAL A 581 -41.09 32.82 61.69
CA VAL A 581 -40.71 31.58 60.99
C VAL A 581 -40.85 31.70 59.47
N ALA A 582 -41.86 32.43 58.96
CA ALA A 582 -42.01 32.65 57.52
C ALA A 582 -40.82 33.43 56.91
N ASN A 583 -40.41 34.54 57.53
CA ASN A 583 -39.28 35.35 57.08
C ASN A 583 -37.93 34.61 57.19
N LEU A 584 -37.78 33.79 58.24
CA LEU A 584 -36.61 32.90 58.38
C LEU A 584 -36.61 31.77 57.34
N LYS A 585 -37.77 31.18 56.99
CA LYS A 585 -37.87 30.17 55.91
C LYS A 585 -37.51 30.74 54.54
N GLU A 586 -37.90 31.97 54.23
CA GLU A 586 -37.57 32.62 52.97
C GLU A 586 -36.04 32.81 52.84
N LYS A 587 -35.39 33.34 53.89
CA LYS A 587 -33.92 33.44 53.95
C LYS A 587 -33.21 32.09 53.92
N LEU A 588 -33.77 31.08 54.60
CA LEU A 588 -33.25 29.71 54.56
C LEU A 588 -33.30 29.14 53.14
N SER A 589 -34.41 29.32 52.43
CA SER A 589 -34.56 28.83 51.04
C SER A 589 -33.59 29.52 50.07
N ALA A 590 -33.35 30.82 50.25
CA ALA A 590 -32.34 31.56 49.48
C ALA A 590 -30.93 31.00 49.74
N LEU A 591 -30.56 30.78 51.00
CA LEU A 591 -29.27 30.20 51.38
C LEU A 591 -29.13 28.74 50.92
N GLN A 592 -30.18 27.92 50.99
CA GLN A 592 -30.21 26.55 50.47
C GLN A 592 -30.03 26.52 48.94
N SER A 593 -30.67 27.44 48.21
CA SER A 593 -30.47 27.55 46.76
C SER A 593 -29.05 27.99 46.38
N LEU A 594 -28.39 28.79 47.23
CA LEU A 594 -27.00 29.19 47.07
C LEU A 594 -26.06 28.02 47.41
N GLN A 595 -26.33 27.29 48.49
CA GLN A 595 -25.63 26.08 48.89
C GLN A 595 -25.72 25.01 47.81
N GLU A 596 -26.90 24.69 47.28
CA GLU A 596 -27.04 23.74 46.18
C GLU A 596 -26.24 24.16 44.93
N ARG A 597 -26.18 25.45 44.62
CA ARG A 597 -25.37 25.96 43.49
C ARG A 597 -23.87 25.83 43.75
N THR A 598 -23.41 26.13 44.96
CA THR A 598 -21.98 25.95 45.30
C THR A 598 -21.61 24.49 45.43
N GLU A 599 -22.50 23.62 45.91
CA GLU A 599 -22.32 22.19 46.06
C GLU A 599 -22.37 21.47 44.70
N LYS A 600 -23.31 21.83 43.81
CA LYS A 600 -23.27 21.41 42.39
C LYS A 600 -22.01 21.91 41.68
N GLY A 601 -21.56 23.12 41.96
CA GLY A 601 -20.28 23.66 41.44
C GLY A 601 -19.05 22.93 41.99
N LEU A 602 -19.07 22.52 43.25
CA LEU A 602 -18.01 21.75 43.90
C LEU A 602 -17.97 20.31 43.39
N ILE A 603 -19.14 19.67 43.23
CA ILE A 603 -19.30 18.36 42.59
C ILE A 603 -18.84 18.41 41.14
N ALA A 604 -19.23 19.43 40.37
CA ALA A 604 -18.74 19.61 39.00
C ALA A 604 -17.22 19.72 38.95
N ARG A 605 -16.60 20.53 39.83
CA ARG A 605 -15.13 20.67 39.91
C ARG A 605 -14.41 19.43 40.44
N THR A 606 -14.98 18.65 41.37
CA THR A 606 -14.39 17.36 41.77
C THR A 606 -14.54 16.31 40.68
N THR A 607 -15.67 16.27 39.99
CA THR A 607 -15.86 15.42 38.80
C THR A 607 -14.86 15.78 37.71
N GLU A 608 -14.71 17.07 37.39
CA GLU A 608 -13.72 17.58 36.43
C GLU A 608 -12.29 17.26 36.85
N ARG A 609 -11.93 17.48 38.12
CA ARG A 609 -10.62 17.12 38.68
C ARG A 609 -10.35 15.62 38.59
N ASP A 610 -11.35 14.77 38.83
CA ASP A 610 -11.17 13.30 38.80
C ASP A 610 -11.20 12.76 37.36
N SER A 611 -11.94 13.40 36.45
CA SER A 611 -11.79 13.22 34.99
C SER A 611 -10.38 13.65 34.53
N LEU A 612 -9.85 14.77 35.02
CA LEU A 612 -8.48 15.23 34.73
C LEU A 612 -7.41 14.31 35.33
N LYS A 613 -7.66 13.66 36.47
CA LYS A 613 -6.80 12.56 36.97
C LYS A 613 -6.88 11.33 36.07
N GLY A 614 -8.07 10.98 35.58
CA GLY A 614 -8.27 9.91 34.60
C GLY A 614 -7.50 10.18 33.31
N LEU A 615 -7.68 11.36 32.72
CA LEU A 615 -6.96 11.85 31.55
C LEU A 615 -5.45 11.94 31.79
N ARG A 616 -5.01 12.39 32.98
CA ARG A 616 -3.58 12.38 33.33
C ARG A 616 -3.03 10.96 33.39
N LYS A 617 -3.74 10.01 33.99
CA LYS A 617 -3.31 8.60 34.04
C LYS A 617 -3.32 7.95 32.65
N GLN A 618 -4.29 8.29 31.80
CA GLN A 618 -4.31 7.89 30.39
C GLN A 618 -3.16 8.51 29.60
N ALA A 619 -2.82 9.79 29.83
CA ALA A 619 -1.68 10.44 29.21
C ALA A 619 -0.34 9.90 29.73
N GLU A 620 -0.28 9.42 30.97
CA GLU A 620 0.89 8.78 31.56
C GLU A 620 1.09 7.36 30.99
N VAL A 621 0.02 6.56 30.87
CA VAL A 621 0.04 5.27 30.14
C VAL A 621 0.38 5.47 28.67
N ALA A 622 -0.28 6.40 27.97
CA ALA A 622 0.01 6.70 26.57
C ALA A 622 1.44 7.24 26.37
N ARG A 623 2.02 7.89 27.38
CA ARG A 623 3.44 8.31 27.37
C ARG A 623 4.38 7.12 27.60
N GLU A 624 4.02 6.16 28.42
CA GLU A 624 4.76 4.90 28.60
C GLU A 624 4.73 4.07 27.31
N GLU A 625 3.54 3.94 26.68
CA GLU A 625 3.33 3.31 25.37
C GLU A 625 4.09 4.05 24.25
N LEU A 626 4.10 5.39 24.27
CA LEU A 626 4.88 6.20 23.33
C LEU A 626 6.39 6.04 23.57
N ALA A 627 6.83 5.89 24.81
CA ALA A 627 8.23 5.63 25.14
C ALA A 627 8.66 4.22 24.70
N GLN A 628 7.79 3.22 24.88
CA GLN A 628 8.04 1.86 24.42
C GLN A 628 8.07 1.78 22.88
N THR A 629 7.08 2.38 22.19
CA THR A 629 7.09 2.47 20.73
C THR A 629 8.24 3.34 20.20
N LEU A 630 8.75 4.33 20.96
CA LEU A 630 10.00 5.03 20.64
C LEU A 630 11.23 4.10 20.73
N VAL A 631 11.30 3.20 21.70
CA VAL A 631 12.38 2.19 21.80
C VAL A 631 12.27 1.14 20.69
N GLU A 632 11.06 0.70 20.37
CA GLU A 632 10.79 -0.25 19.28
C GLU A 632 11.07 0.38 17.90
N THR A 633 10.70 1.65 17.68
CA THR A 633 11.06 2.37 16.44
C THR A 633 12.54 2.73 16.39
N ARG A 634 13.21 2.97 17.53
CA ARG A 634 14.68 3.11 17.58
C ARG A 634 15.38 1.83 17.14
N THR A 635 15.02 0.69 17.71
CA THR A 635 15.59 -0.62 17.32
C THR A 635 15.21 -1.02 15.90
N ARG A 636 14.01 -0.66 15.43
CA ARG A 636 13.63 -0.78 14.00
C ARG A 636 14.51 0.08 13.10
N LEU A 637 14.80 1.33 13.49
CA LEU A 637 15.71 2.23 12.77
C LEU A 637 17.14 1.70 12.73
N ASP A 638 17.65 1.18 13.84
CA ASP A 638 18.99 0.59 13.91
C ASP A 638 19.08 -0.70 13.05
N THR A 639 18.00 -1.50 13.03
CA THR A 639 17.87 -2.67 12.13
C THR A 639 17.83 -2.25 10.67
N LEU A 640 17.01 -1.25 10.32
CA LEU A 640 16.91 -0.70 8.95
C LEU A 640 18.21 -0.02 8.50
N ALA A 641 18.99 0.54 9.43
CA ALA A 641 20.33 1.06 9.12
C ALA A 641 21.31 -0.08 8.80
N SER A 642 21.25 -1.17 9.57
CA SER A 642 22.02 -2.39 9.30
C SER A 642 21.61 -3.05 7.97
N GLU A 643 20.32 -3.12 7.66
CA GLU A 643 19.80 -3.62 6.38
C GLU A 643 20.24 -2.71 5.22
N ARG A 644 20.12 -1.38 5.37
CA ARG A 644 20.61 -0.41 4.38
C ARG A 644 22.11 -0.55 4.11
N ASP A 645 22.91 -0.78 5.14
CA ASP A 645 24.37 -0.90 4.99
C ASP A 645 24.76 -2.26 4.34
N ALA A 646 23.97 -3.31 4.57
CA ALA A 646 24.07 -4.56 3.83
C ALA A 646 23.64 -4.40 2.35
N ASP A 647 22.51 -3.73 2.08
CA ASP A 647 22.02 -3.43 0.73
C ASP A 647 22.98 -2.51 -0.03
N GLN A 648 23.59 -1.52 0.64
CA GLN A 648 24.62 -0.67 0.05
C GLN A 648 25.86 -1.48 -0.33
N SER A 649 26.28 -2.40 0.54
CA SER A 649 27.39 -3.33 0.24
C SER A 649 27.06 -4.26 -0.94
N ALA A 650 25.82 -4.75 -1.02
CA ALA A 650 25.34 -5.56 -2.15
C ALA A 650 25.26 -4.74 -3.46
N LEU A 651 24.79 -3.48 -3.39
CA LEU A 651 24.77 -2.56 -4.53
C LEU A 651 26.18 -2.23 -5.03
N ASP A 652 27.16 -2.08 -4.15
CA ASP A 652 28.55 -1.83 -4.54
C ASP A 652 29.22 -3.09 -5.13
N SER A 653 28.85 -4.30 -4.66
CA SER A 653 29.20 -5.56 -5.35
C SER A 653 28.60 -5.63 -6.75
N LEU A 654 27.30 -5.36 -6.90
CA LEU A 654 26.59 -5.35 -8.18
C LEU A 654 27.13 -4.27 -9.14
N ARG A 655 27.59 -3.12 -8.62
CA ARG A 655 28.32 -2.10 -9.42
C ARG A 655 29.67 -2.63 -9.90
N GLY A 656 30.38 -3.39 -9.06
CA GLY A 656 31.61 -4.09 -9.44
C GLY A 656 31.37 -5.10 -10.58
N GLU A 657 30.36 -5.96 -10.42
CA GLU A 657 29.94 -6.93 -11.45
C GLU A 657 29.47 -6.24 -12.74
N LEU A 658 28.68 -5.17 -12.64
CA LEU A 658 28.24 -4.39 -13.80
C LEU A 658 29.41 -3.74 -14.53
N SER A 659 30.40 -3.21 -13.81
CA SER A 659 31.63 -2.65 -14.39
C SER A 659 32.44 -3.73 -15.12
N GLN A 660 32.59 -4.92 -14.53
CA GLN A 660 33.22 -6.07 -15.19
C GLN A 660 32.44 -6.52 -16.44
N ALA A 661 31.11 -6.59 -16.37
CA ALA A 661 30.25 -6.94 -17.50
C ALA A 661 30.31 -5.89 -18.62
N GLN A 662 30.36 -4.60 -18.29
CA GLN A 662 30.54 -3.51 -19.25
C GLN A 662 31.92 -3.57 -19.92
N SER A 663 32.98 -3.87 -19.16
CA SER A 663 34.32 -4.08 -19.70
C SER A 663 34.38 -5.28 -20.65
N ALA A 664 33.79 -6.42 -20.25
CA ALA A 664 33.68 -7.61 -21.09
C ALA A 664 32.83 -7.38 -22.35
N LEU A 665 31.76 -6.58 -22.26
CA LEU A 665 30.94 -6.18 -23.40
C LEU A 665 31.70 -5.25 -24.35
N ALA A 666 32.47 -4.29 -23.83
CA ALA A 666 33.32 -3.41 -24.62
C ALA A 666 34.41 -4.21 -25.35
N GLN A 667 35.05 -5.18 -24.67
CA GLN A 667 36.01 -6.09 -25.29
C GLN A 667 35.35 -6.92 -26.40
N ARG A 668 34.20 -7.55 -26.14
CA ARG A 668 33.46 -8.31 -27.17
C ARG A 668 32.97 -7.45 -28.33
N SER A 669 32.62 -6.19 -28.09
CA SER A 669 32.29 -5.24 -29.16
C SER A 669 33.51 -4.93 -30.03
N HIS A 670 34.69 -4.80 -29.43
CA HIS A 670 35.94 -4.60 -30.16
C HIS A 670 36.33 -5.84 -30.98
N GLU A 671 36.19 -7.04 -30.41
CA GLU A 671 36.38 -8.32 -31.11
C GLU A 671 35.37 -8.49 -32.27
N ALA A 672 34.11 -8.08 -32.07
CA ALA A 672 33.07 -8.08 -33.11
C ALA A 672 33.37 -7.08 -34.23
N GLU A 673 33.88 -5.88 -33.91
CA GLU A 673 34.33 -4.91 -34.91
C GLU A 673 35.56 -5.41 -35.68
N GLN A 674 36.52 -6.03 -35.00
CA GLN A 674 37.72 -6.56 -35.64
C GLN A 674 37.34 -7.70 -36.61
N THR A 675 36.57 -8.68 -36.14
CA THR A 675 36.08 -9.77 -37.01
C THR A 675 35.21 -9.25 -38.15
N HIS A 676 34.42 -8.18 -37.95
CA HIS A 676 33.68 -7.54 -39.04
C HIS A 676 34.61 -6.91 -40.09
N ARG A 677 35.69 -6.24 -39.68
CA ARG A 677 36.71 -5.68 -40.59
C ARG A 677 37.45 -6.78 -41.35
N GLU A 678 37.82 -7.86 -40.68
CA GLU A 678 38.43 -9.05 -41.30
C GLU A 678 37.49 -9.70 -42.32
N LEU A 679 36.20 -9.82 -42.02
CA LEU A 679 35.18 -10.37 -42.93
C LEU A 679 34.94 -9.43 -44.13
N GLN A 680 34.96 -8.11 -43.95
CA GLN A 680 34.96 -7.15 -45.07
C GLN A 680 36.22 -7.29 -45.94
N ALA A 681 37.40 -7.44 -45.34
CA ALA A 681 38.65 -7.64 -46.08
C ALA A 681 38.65 -8.95 -46.89
N LEU A 682 38.19 -10.06 -46.29
CA LEU A 682 38.01 -11.35 -46.98
C LEU A 682 36.98 -11.25 -48.11
N LYS A 683 35.89 -10.50 -47.92
CA LYS A 683 34.88 -10.27 -48.97
C LYS A 683 35.42 -9.43 -50.12
N ALA A 684 36.28 -8.45 -49.85
CA ALA A 684 37.00 -7.70 -50.86
C ALA A 684 38.00 -8.60 -51.61
N GLU A 685 38.77 -9.44 -50.88
CA GLU A 685 39.68 -10.41 -51.49
C GLU A 685 38.93 -11.43 -52.37
N GLN A 686 37.76 -11.89 -51.94
CA GLN A 686 36.92 -12.79 -52.73
C GLN A 686 36.41 -12.10 -54.01
N SER A 687 35.96 -10.85 -53.93
CA SER A 687 35.60 -10.05 -55.12
C SER A 687 36.78 -9.88 -56.09
N ASP A 688 37.99 -9.72 -55.57
CA ASP A 688 39.22 -9.62 -56.37
C ASP A 688 39.62 -10.97 -56.99
N ARG A 689 39.42 -12.08 -56.26
CA ARG A 689 39.59 -13.46 -56.77
C ARG A 689 38.58 -13.79 -57.86
N ASP A 690 37.32 -13.41 -57.69
CA ASP A 690 36.25 -13.60 -58.69
C ASP A 690 36.55 -12.79 -59.96
N ARG A 691 37.01 -11.54 -59.81
CA ARG A 691 37.49 -10.71 -60.94
C ARG A 691 38.67 -11.36 -61.66
N ARG A 692 39.68 -11.82 -60.93
CA ARG A 692 40.82 -12.57 -61.50
C ARG A 692 40.38 -13.87 -62.18
N PHE A 693 39.34 -14.54 -61.68
CA PHE A 693 38.79 -15.74 -62.30
C PHE A 693 38.06 -15.42 -63.62
N VAL A 694 37.33 -14.31 -63.69
CA VAL A 694 36.74 -13.79 -64.95
C VAL A 694 37.83 -13.40 -65.96
N ASP A 695 38.87 -12.69 -65.52
CA ASP A 695 40.02 -12.33 -66.36
C ASP A 695 40.77 -13.59 -66.85
N MET A 696 40.96 -14.58 -65.97
CA MET A 696 41.55 -15.89 -66.32
C MET A 696 40.68 -16.63 -67.34
N LYS A 697 39.35 -16.63 -67.16
CA LYS A 697 38.39 -17.28 -68.07
C LYS A 697 38.38 -16.63 -69.45
N THR A 698 38.44 -15.30 -69.53
CA THR A 698 38.57 -14.59 -70.81
C THR A 698 39.95 -14.79 -71.45
N SER A 699 41.02 -14.90 -70.65
CA SER A 699 42.36 -15.28 -71.13
C SER A 699 42.40 -16.71 -71.69
N LEU A 700 41.76 -17.66 -71.01
CA LEU A 700 41.57 -19.04 -71.47
C LEU A 700 40.78 -19.08 -72.79
N SER A 701 39.64 -18.41 -72.87
CA SER A 701 38.84 -18.36 -74.10
C SER A 701 39.59 -17.73 -75.29
N ARG A 702 40.42 -16.69 -75.03
CA ARG A 702 41.35 -16.15 -76.05
C ARG A 702 42.41 -17.18 -76.47
N LYS A 703 42.94 -17.97 -75.54
CA LYS A 703 43.91 -19.05 -75.83
C LYS A 703 43.27 -20.22 -76.57
N GLU A 704 42.03 -20.60 -76.26
CA GLU A 704 41.24 -21.59 -77.01
C GLU A 704 41.04 -21.10 -78.44
N THR A 705 40.61 -19.85 -78.63
CA THR A 705 40.45 -19.24 -79.96
C THR A 705 41.78 -19.22 -80.75
N ALA A 706 42.90 -18.91 -80.09
CA ALA A 706 44.23 -18.95 -80.71
C ALA A 706 44.70 -20.39 -81.02
N LEU A 707 44.34 -21.37 -80.18
CA LEU A 707 44.61 -22.78 -80.40
C LEU A 707 43.80 -23.30 -81.60
N ASP A 708 42.53 -22.91 -81.73
CA ASP A 708 41.72 -23.22 -82.91
C ASP A 708 42.29 -22.60 -84.20
N GLN A 709 42.84 -21.39 -84.11
CA GLN A 709 43.57 -20.77 -85.24
C GLN A 709 44.81 -21.58 -85.62
N GLU A 710 45.61 -22.05 -84.65
CA GLU A 710 46.77 -22.89 -84.93
C GLU A 710 46.40 -24.33 -85.35
N ILE A 711 45.28 -24.90 -84.87
CA ILE A 711 44.73 -26.17 -85.38
C ILE A 711 44.34 -26.01 -86.86
N ASN A 712 43.68 -24.90 -87.23
CA ASN A 712 43.37 -24.58 -88.61
C ASN A 712 44.65 -24.40 -89.46
N ARG A 713 45.68 -23.74 -88.90
CA ARG A 713 46.99 -23.56 -89.55
C ARG A 713 47.72 -24.89 -89.75
N ILE A 714 47.71 -25.78 -88.76
CA ILE A 714 48.21 -27.17 -88.86
C ILE A 714 47.42 -27.94 -89.92
N GLY A 715 46.10 -27.72 -90.02
CA GLY A 715 45.26 -28.26 -91.08
C GLY A 715 45.70 -27.80 -92.49
N GLN A 716 45.96 -26.51 -92.67
CA GLN A 716 46.50 -25.95 -93.90
C GLN A 716 47.91 -26.48 -94.21
N LEU A 717 48.79 -26.56 -93.20
CA LEU A 717 50.14 -27.12 -93.33
C LEU A 717 50.10 -28.62 -93.68
N LYS A 718 49.15 -29.40 -93.14
CA LYS A 718 48.94 -30.80 -93.53
C LYS A 718 48.50 -30.94 -94.98
N ARG A 719 47.62 -30.05 -95.49
CA ARG A 719 47.26 -30.04 -96.92
C ARG A 719 48.47 -29.70 -97.78
N SER A 720 49.23 -28.66 -97.43
CA SER A 720 50.46 -28.28 -98.15
C SER A 720 51.55 -29.36 -98.07
N MET A 721 51.67 -30.07 -96.94
CA MET A 721 52.54 -31.25 -96.82
C MET A 721 52.06 -32.37 -97.74
N SER A 722 50.76 -32.65 -97.82
CA SER A 722 50.22 -33.66 -98.74
C SER A 722 50.44 -33.29 -100.21
N GLU A 723 50.25 -32.02 -100.59
CA GLU A 723 50.59 -31.51 -101.93
C GLU A 723 52.10 -31.63 -102.23
N LYS A 724 52.95 -31.31 -101.24
CA LYS A 724 54.41 -31.47 -101.35
C LYS A 724 54.83 -32.94 -101.40
N SER A 725 54.19 -33.83 -100.64
CA SER A 725 54.42 -35.28 -100.71
C SER A 725 53.99 -35.86 -102.06
N ASN A 726 52.87 -35.40 -102.64
CA ASN A 726 52.52 -35.76 -104.01
C ASN A 726 53.54 -35.24 -105.02
N ARG A 727 54.04 -34.01 -104.87
CA ARG A 727 55.16 -33.49 -105.69
C ARG A 727 56.45 -34.28 -105.48
N ILE A 728 56.75 -34.71 -104.26
CA ILE A 728 57.90 -35.55 -103.95
C ILE A 728 57.75 -36.92 -104.61
N ALA A 729 56.60 -37.58 -104.53
CA ALA A 729 56.35 -38.86 -105.22
C ALA A 729 56.51 -38.74 -106.75
N ILE A 730 56.04 -37.65 -107.35
CA ILE A 730 56.26 -37.35 -108.78
C ILE A 730 57.77 -37.16 -109.07
N LEU A 731 58.49 -36.43 -108.21
CA LEU A 731 59.94 -36.23 -108.34
C LEU A 731 60.74 -37.51 -108.07
N GLU A 732 60.34 -38.35 -107.12
CA GLU A 732 60.94 -39.66 -106.82
C GLU A 732 60.79 -40.59 -108.02
N THR A 733 59.62 -40.61 -108.67
CA THR A 733 59.42 -41.35 -109.94
C THR A 733 60.36 -40.83 -111.04
N SER A 734 60.60 -39.51 -111.10
CA SER A 734 61.57 -38.91 -112.03
C SER A 734 63.02 -39.26 -111.67
N VAL A 735 63.36 -39.26 -110.37
CA VAL A 735 64.70 -39.60 -109.86
C VAL A 735 64.99 -41.09 -110.03
N GLU A 736 64.03 -41.99 -109.83
CA GLU A 736 64.19 -43.41 -110.16
C GLU A 736 64.44 -43.64 -111.66
N THR A 737 63.82 -42.83 -112.51
CA THR A 737 64.04 -42.88 -113.96
C THR A 737 65.47 -42.43 -114.29
N GLN A 738 65.92 -41.31 -113.72
CA GLN A 738 67.32 -40.85 -113.83
C GLN A 738 68.32 -41.80 -113.17
N GLN A 739 67.94 -42.48 -112.08
CA GLN A 739 68.81 -43.41 -111.38
C GLN A 739 68.99 -44.71 -112.18
N ARG A 740 67.99 -45.14 -112.97
CA ARG A 740 68.17 -46.21 -113.97
C ARG A 740 69.17 -45.79 -115.05
N GLU A 741 69.05 -44.58 -115.61
CA GLU A 741 70.03 -44.04 -116.56
C GLU A 741 71.45 -43.98 -115.96
N ILE A 742 71.59 -43.47 -114.72
CA ILE A 742 72.87 -43.44 -113.99
C ILE A 742 73.40 -44.84 -113.71
N THR A 743 72.54 -45.83 -113.44
CA THR A 743 72.98 -47.20 -113.15
C THR A 743 73.53 -47.88 -114.40
N ASP A 744 72.88 -47.68 -115.56
CA ASP A 744 73.39 -48.15 -116.84
C ASP A 744 74.73 -47.47 -117.19
N LEU A 745 74.86 -46.16 -116.97
CA LEU A 745 76.14 -45.44 -117.12
C LEU A 745 77.21 -45.90 -116.12
N THR A 746 76.84 -46.22 -114.88
CA THR A 746 77.76 -46.66 -113.83
C THR A 746 78.27 -48.07 -114.10
N ARG A 747 77.44 -48.95 -114.69
CA ARG A 747 77.87 -50.27 -115.14
C ARG A 747 78.97 -50.18 -116.20
N ILE A 748 78.79 -49.30 -117.19
CA ILE A 748 79.81 -49.00 -118.21
C ILE A 748 81.11 -48.50 -117.54
N LEU A 749 81.01 -47.70 -116.47
CA LEU A 749 82.15 -47.17 -115.72
C LEU A 749 82.87 -48.24 -114.86
N ILE A 750 82.14 -49.11 -114.16
CA ILE A 750 82.70 -50.18 -113.32
C ILE A 750 83.46 -51.20 -114.16
N ASP A 751 82.93 -51.57 -115.33
CA ASP A 751 83.63 -52.47 -116.26
C ASP A 751 84.95 -51.86 -116.77
N SER A 752 85.08 -50.52 -116.81
CA SER A 752 86.34 -49.83 -117.08
C SER A 752 87.29 -49.74 -115.87
N GLU A 753 86.79 -49.47 -114.66
CA GLU A 753 87.64 -49.29 -113.47
C GLU A 753 88.22 -50.63 -112.98
N LYS A 754 87.49 -51.73 -113.18
CA LYS A 754 87.92 -53.09 -112.83
C LYS A 754 89.13 -53.55 -113.67
N ALA A 755 89.26 -53.04 -114.90
CA ALA A 755 90.47 -53.23 -115.70
C ALA A 755 91.68 -52.51 -115.08
N ALA A 756 91.51 -51.26 -114.63
CA ALA A 756 92.60 -50.43 -114.08
C ALA A 756 93.08 -50.85 -112.67
N LYS A 757 92.19 -51.32 -111.79
CA LYS A 757 92.59 -51.71 -110.41
C LYS A 757 93.41 -53.00 -110.35
N SER A 758 93.33 -53.85 -111.37
CA SER A 758 94.20 -55.02 -111.52
C SER A 758 95.68 -54.63 -111.56
N GLU A 759 96.03 -53.52 -112.24
CA GLU A 759 97.41 -53.01 -112.33
C GLU A 759 97.93 -52.45 -110.99
N ILE A 760 97.07 -51.79 -110.20
CA ILE A 760 97.50 -51.10 -108.97
C ILE A 760 97.83 -52.09 -107.82
N SER A 761 97.11 -53.21 -107.77
CA SER A 761 97.32 -54.27 -106.76
C SER A 761 98.75 -54.81 -106.76
N GLU A 762 99.32 -54.97 -107.95
CA GLU A 762 100.66 -55.52 -108.17
C GLU A 762 101.77 -54.60 -107.62
N LEU A 763 101.57 -53.27 -107.65
CA LEU A 763 102.56 -52.27 -107.25
C LEU A 763 102.73 -52.12 -105.73
N LYS A 764 101.65 -52.20 -104.94
CA LYS A 764 101.72 -51.90 -103.49
C LYS A 764 102.38 -52.99 -102.65
N SER A 765 102.39 -54.23 -103.11
CA SER A 765 103.08 -55.36 -102.45
C SER A 765 104.56 -55.07 -102.18
N ARG A 766 105.21 -54.26 -103.03
CA ARG A 766 106.61 -53.83 -102.89
C ARG A 766 106.87 -52.79 -101.80
N GLY A 767 105.87 -52.00 -101.39
CA GLY A 767 106.07 -50.92 -100.41
C GLY A 767 106.19 -51.42 -98.97
N ALA A 768 105.35 -52.40 -98.60
CA ALA A 768 105.22 -52.87 -97.21
C ALA A 768 106.48 -53.57 -96.65
N TYR A 769 107.45 -53.92 -97.50
CA TYR A 769 108.70 -54.57 -97.07
C TYR A 769 109.78 -53.57 -96.58
N ALA A 770 109.68 -52.29 -96.93
CA ALA A 770 110.73 -51.31 -96.65
C ALA A 770 110.64 -50.68 -95.25
N GLU A 771 109.43 -50.40 -94.77
CA GLU A 771 109.23 -49.55 -93.59
C GLU A 771 109.43 -50.30 -92.26
N ALA A 772 109.20 -51.62 -92.27
CA ALA A 772 109.49 -52.52 -91.13
C ALA A 772 110.99 -52.53 -90.72
N ALA A 773 111.90 -52.09 -91.60
CA ALA A 773 113.31 -51.94 -91.27
C ALA A 773 113.62 -50.64 -90.48
N PHE A 774 112.76 -49.62 -90.56
CA PHE A 774 113.04 -48.29 -89.97
C PHE A 774 112.73 -48.24 -88.47
N GLU A 775 111.63 -48.85 -88.03
CA GLU A 775 111.22 -48.93 -86.61
C GLU A 775 112.22 -49.68 -85.71
N SER A 776 113.09 -50.51 -86.29
CA SER A 776 114.16 -51.21 -85.57
C SER A 776 115.26 -50.27 -85.02
N MET A 777 115.43 -49.05 -85.59
CA MET A 777 116.67 -48.27 -85.39
C MET A 777 116.67 -47.20 -84.28
N LYS A 778 115.54 -46.83 -83.65
CA LYS A 778 115.47 -45.58 -82.85
C LYS A 778 115.38 -45.71 -81.32
N ALA A 779 115.31 -46.92 -80.77
CA ALA A 779 115.08 -47.16 -79.33
C ALA A 779 116.35 -47.20 -78.44
N SER A 780 117.28 -46.22 -78.56
CA SER A 780 118.58 -46.26 -77.84
C SER A 780 119.01 -44.94 -77.16
N THR A 781 119.65 -45.04 -75.97
CA THR A 781 119.76 -43.97 -74.95
C THR A 781 121.22 -43.61 -74.55
N SER A 782 122.13 -43.33 -75.50
CA SER A 782 123.59 -43.32 -75.20
C SER A 782 124.49 -42.17 -75.69
N TRP A 783 124.00 -41.09 -76.33
CA TRP A 783 124.92 -40.07 -76.96
C TRP A 783 124.30 -38.67 -77.14
N ARG A 784 123.98 -37.90 -76.11
CA ARG A 784 124.97 -37.19 -75.28
C ARG A 784 126.16 -36.59 -76.07
N VAL A 785 126.30 -35.25 -75.98
CA VAL A 785 127.55 -34.47 -75.86
C VAL A 785 128.13 -33.64 -77.05
N THR A 786 127.85 -33.86 -78.35
CA THR A 786 128.65 -33.18 -79.42
C THR A 786 127.94 -32.35 -80.51
N ALA A 787 126.94 -31.51 -80.18
CA ALA A 787 126.39 -30.48 -81.10
C ALA A 787 125.50 -29.38 -80.44
N PRO A 788 125.90 -28.79 -79.30
CA PRO A 788 126.36 -27.41 -79.43
C PRO A 788 127.89 -27.32 -79.27
N LEU A 789 128.59 -26.47 -80.00
CA LEU A 789 128.21 -25.79 -81.23
C LEU A 789 129.04 -26.49 -82.27
N ARG A 790 128.50 -27.58 -82.82
CA ARG A 790 129.00 -28.07 -84.08
C ARG A 790 128.64 -26.94 -85.04
N TRP A 791 129.65 -26.07 -85.23
CA TRP A 791 129.61 -24.68 -85.71
C TRP A 791 128.61 -24.54 -86.82
N ILE A 792 128.35 -25.60 -87.59
CA ILE A 792 129.16 -26.48 -88.43
C ILE A 792 128.07 -27.11 -89.31
N VAL A 793 127.96 -26.79 -90.58
CA VAL A 793 128.94 -26.07 -91.40
C VAL A 793 128.43 -24.69 -91.81
N ARG A 794 127.31 -24.60 -92.51
CA ARG A 794 126.86 -23.39 -93.23
C ARG A 794 125.43 -23.35 -93.82
N LYS A 795 124.64 -24.44 -93.97
CA LYS A 795 124.77 -25.82 -93.45
C LYS A 795 124.69 -25.96 -91.91
N ILE A 796 124.17 -24.96 -91.18
CA ILE A 796 124.01 -25.01 -89.71
C ILE A 796 122.56 -24.82 -89.22
N ARG A 797 121.84 -23.68 -89.33
CA ARG A 797 121.93 -22.48 -90.19
C ARG A 797 121.89 -22.82 -91.67
N ASN A 798 120.74 -23.30 -92.12
CA ASN A 798 120.33 -23.35 -93.54
C ASN A 798 121.41 -24.03 -94.42
#